data_AF-A0A840X5B3-F1
#
_entry.id   AF-A0A840X5B3-F1
#
_cell.length_a   1.000
_cell.length_b   1.000
_cell.length_c   1.000
_cell.angle_alpha   90.00
_cell.angle_beta   90.00
_cell.angle_gamma   90.00
#
_symmetry.space_group_name_H-M   'P 1'
#
loop_
_entity.id
_entity.type
_entity.pdbx_description
1 polymer ?
#
loop_
_entity_poly.entity_id
_entity_poly.type
_entity_poly.pdbx_seq_one_letter_code
_entity_poly.pdbx_strand_id
1 'polypeptide(L)'
;MHELTVGAATAWLRGWAAAIGENEQHLTALDAAIGDADHGANLRRGAAAVIERWDAHPPTSVHEALTLAGEALVGTVGGASGPLFGTLLLRAAAEIGDRTTVDAATLAAALRAGTAGVRERGRVELGDKTMLDALVPAVDALDAALAGGQPLAEAMAAAAHAGRSARDATARMVARRGRASQLGDRSLGAIDPGSASAALLLDALAAALGAEPPTTTENATLPSTGGDRSSPSTARVGIVLVSHSMDLAMAARRLADEVAGEHPPRIAIAAGRADGGTGTNATRVAAAISEASQGRGVVVITDLGSAVLSADMALEQLGGRIAVRVVAAPFVEGLLAAAVRAGIGDDLDTVAAEAEAALSPKSALLQRPAPGPSEPARPPAELADDDALTVSAPAVVVNEGGLHARPAAEIAALAAGFTAELTLTVDGKPPASARSPLAIAVLAATAGTAVRIDAAGVDARAAVDALVALLATGFGEPLIAELVEPADAGTAIGTATATSADDSIAAAAPAPVSGTGPGTGPLGVSAGRVIGPVAVLVHAIAEPPATAVLAPPARAAAAGILRDALEATARDYRRRAEETSGHRAEVLVATAAMAGDPQLIEEAAGAIRARGLTPERAVWEAIADVAEQYRAAGGELFDRITDLHDVRDRVIARLTGVEPPGLPERREPYVLVADDLAPADTVSLDPATCIALVTEGGGPTSHTAIIARELGLPAVVGVEGATRIADGTLVLVDGETGEVIVQPDPGLQATATGVITLPPFRGPGSTADGHRVVLSANVGAPREIARAVERGAEGVGLFRTEFCFLDRADEPSVAEQVAAYREVFAAFPDQRVIVRTLDAGSDKPLPFFTPIHEPNPVLGLRGVRTAIRDPLVLERQLRAIAEAAAAERADVAVMAPMIATLAETREFAARAREAGIRSVGVMLETPAAALTAIELCGAVDFLSVGTNDLSQYTMAADRMSAALAPLADPWQPALLRMIRIVGEAAEATGTPMGLCGEAAADPDFAAVLVGLGATSLSMVARAIPTVGARLAGVTLTQCRDAAAASCAAPDPLAARAAARAALG
;
A
#
# COMPACT_ATOMS: atom_id res chain seq x y z
N MET A 1 -5.26 48.14 -2.90
CA MET A 1 -6.34 47.59 -3.74
C MET A 1 -7.47 47.16 -2.82
N HIS A 2 -8.74 47.40 -3.19
CA HIS A 2 -9.90 46.94 -2.38
C HIS A 2 -10.46 45.58 -2.82
N GLU A 3 -9.97 45.05 -3.95
CA GLU A 3 -10.49 43.83 -4.59
C GLU A 3 -9.33 43.03 -5.18
N LEU A 4 -9.47 41.70 -5.21
CA LEU A 4 -8.58 40.78 -5.90
C LEU A 4 -9.02 40.66 -7.37
N THR A 5 -8.19 41.14 -8.28
CA THR A 5 -8.38 41.03 -9.74
C THR A 5 -7.71 39.77 -10.28
N VAL A 6 -8.03 39.34 -11.51
CA VAL A 6 -7.33 38.23 -12.18
C VAL A 6 -5.81 38.46 -12.27
N GLY A 7 -5.37 39.70 -12.49
CA GLY A 7 -3.95 40.07 -12.49
C GLY A 7 -3.31 39.91 -11.12
N ALA A 8 -3.99 40.31 -10.05
CA ALA A 8 -3.51 40.13 -8.68
C ALA A 8 -3.53 38.64 -8.26
N ALA A 9 -4.52 37.85 -8.67
CA ALA A 9 -4.58 36.42 -8.42
C ALA A 9 -3.45 35.65 -9.14
N THR A 10 -3.14 36.05 -10.38
CA THR A 10 -2.01 35.49 -11.13
C THR A 10 -0.67 35.91 -10.51
N ALA A 11 -0.54 37.17 -10.06
CA ALA A 11 0.64 37.65 -9.35
C ALA A 11 0.83 36.95 -8.01
N TRP A 12 -0.25 36.67 -7.29
CA TRP A 12 -0.24 35.90 -6.03
C TRP A 12 0.40 34.52 -6.22
N LEU A 13 -0.14 33.68 -7.11
CA LEU A 13 0.38 32.32 -7.24
C LEU A 13 1.74 32.27 -7.98
N ARG A 14 2.07 33.24 -8.83
CA ARG A 14 3.45 33.42 -9.34
C ARG A 14 4.42 33.79 -8.23
N GLY A 15 4.02 34.67 -7.31
CA GLY A 15 4.79 35.00 -6.12
C GLY A 15 4.97 33.80 -5.19
N TRP A 16 3.92 33.01 -5.01
CA TRP A 16 4.00 31.75 -4.25
C TRP A 16 4.94 30.74 -4.93
N ALA A 17 4.84 30.55 -6.25
CA ALA A 17 5.72 29.66 -6.99
C ALA A 17 7.19 30.05 -6.88
N ALA A 18 7.49 31.35 -6.96
CA ALA A 18 8.83 31.88 -6.72
C ALA A 18 9.30 31.62 -5.28
N ALA A 19 8.45 31.88 -4.29
CA ALA A 19 8.75 31.64 -2.87
C ALA A 19 8.99 30.15 -2.57
N ILE A 20 8.24 29.23 -3.18
CA ILE A 20 8.48 27.79 -3.08
C ILE A 20 9.83 27.41 -3.71
N GLY A 21 10.19 27.98 -4.86
CA GLY A 21 11.50 27.77 -5.49
C GLY A 21 12.67 28.26 -4.62
N GLU A 22 12.56 29.46 -4.05
CA GLU A 22 13.57 30.04 -3.17
C GLU A 22 13.72 29.26 -1.85
N ASN A 23 12.63 28.67 -1.35
CA ASN A 23 12.60 27.93 -0.10
C ASN A 23 12.65 26.41 -0.29
N GLU A 24 12.89 25.88 -1.51
CA GLU A 24 12.88 24.44 -1.80
C GLU A 24 13.75 23.65 -0.81
N GLN A 25 15.01 24.06 -0.65
CA GLN A 25 15.95 23.41 0.25
C GLN A 25 15.53 23.51 1.73
N HIS A 26 14.95 24.63 2.13
CA HIS A 26 14.47 24.83 3.49
C HIS A 26 13.25 23.97 3.80
N LEU A 27 12.29 23.89 2.88
CA LEU A 27 11.10 23.06 2.99
C LEU A 27 11.45 21.56 2.99
N THR A 28 12.40 21.15 2.15
CA THR A 28 12.96 19.80 2.16
C THR A 28 13.65 19.49 3.48
N ALA A 29 14.36 20.44 4.09
CA ALA A 29 15.00 20.25 5.39
C ALA A 29 14.00 20.15 6.55
N LEU A 30 12.91 20.92 6.51
CA LEU A 30 11.80 20.79 7.47
C LEU A 30 11.12 19.43 7.36
N ASP A 31 10.88 18.98 6.14
CA ASP A 31 10.28 17.67 5.88
C ASP A 31 11.22 16.52 6.24
N ALA A 32 12.53 16.63 5.98
CA ALA A 32 13.51 15.64 6.42
C ALA A 32 13.55 15.42 7.94
N ALA A 33 13.16 16.43 8.73
CA ALA A 33 13.14 16.33 10.18
C ALA A 33 11.97 15.47 10.70
N ILE A 34 10.84 15.43 9.97
CA ILE A 34 9.60 14.80 10.43
C ILE A 34 8.83 14.04 9.32
N GLY A 35 9.48 13.70 8.23
CA GLY A 35 8.90 13.17 6.98
C GLY A 35 9.97 12.55 6.07
N ASP A 36 9.67 12.41 4.78
CA ASP A 36 10.48 11.69 3.78
C ASP A 36 11.38 12.58 2.91
N ALA A 37 11.48 13.87 3.27
CA ALA A 37 12.35 14.86 2.61
C ALA A 37 12.01 15.11 1.13
N ASP A 38 10.73 14.94 0.75
CA ASP A 38 10.27 15.11 -0.62
C ASP A 38 9.39 16.38 -0.82
N HIS A 39 8.91 16.98 0.28
CA HIS A 39 7.89 18.04 0.23
C HIS A 39 8.32 19.27 -0.58
N GLY A 40 9.55 19.77 -0.36
CA GLY A 40 10.06 20.95 -1.08
C GLY A 40 10.18 20.72 -2.58
N ALA A 41 10.75 19.58 -2.98
CA ALA A 41 10.91 19.22 -4.39
C ALA A 41 9.56 18.94 -5.07
N ASN A 42 8.65 18.27 -4.38
CA ASN A 42 7.29 17.99 -4.85
C ASN A 42 6.51 19.28 -5.10
N LEU A 43 6.52 20.20 -4.14
CA LEU A 43 5.76 21.43 -4.25
C LEU A 43 6.37 22.39 -5.29
N ARG A 44 7.69 22.40 -5.48
CA ARG A 44 8.33 23.15 -6.58
C ARG A 44 7.89 22.65 -7.95
N ARG A 45 7.83 21.32 -8.15
CA ARG A 45 7.33 20.73 -9.41
C ARG A 45 5.88 21.14 -9.68
N GLY A 46 5.03 21.06 -8.66
CA GLY A 46 3.64 21.52 -8.75
C GLY A 46 3.53 23.00 -9.11
N ALA A 47 4.26 23.85 -8.39
CA ALA A 47 4.29 25.28 -8.64
C ALA A 47 4.77 25.62 -10.06
N ALA A 48 5.79 24.92 -10.57
CA ALA A 48 6.25 25.07 -11.95
C ALA A 48 5.17 24.67 -12.98
N ALA A 49 4.45 23.56 -12.73
CA ALA A 49 3.37 23.11 -13.60
C ALA A 49 2.18 24.10 -13.65
N VAL A 50 1.87 24.76 -12.52
CA VAL A 50 0.88 25.86 -12.50
C VAL A 50 1.30 26.98 -13.45
N ILE A 51 2.58 27.40 -13.39
CA ILE A 51 3.09 28.49 -14.23
C ILE A 51 3.11 28.10 -15.70
N GLU A 52 3.60 26.90 -16.03
CA GLU A 52 3.62 26.39 -17.40
C GLU A 52 2.21 26.33 -17.99
N ARG A 53 1.23 25.85 -17.22
CA ARG A 53 -0.17 25.77 -17.66
C ARG A 53 -0.77 27.14 -17.94
N TRP A 54 -0.43 28.15 -17.14
CA TRP A 54 -0.87 29.53 -17.36
C TRP A 54 -0.12 30.25 -18.48
N ASP A 55 1.16 29.97 -18.69
CA ASP A 55 1.92 30.53 -19.81
C ASP A 55 1.38 29.99 -21.14
N ALA A 56 0.93 28.73 -21.16
CA ALA A 56 0.22 28.13 -22.29
C ALA A 56 -1.22 28.65 -22.43
N HIS A 57 -1.94 28.82 -21.32
CA HIS A 57 -3.35 29.24 -21.29
C HIS A 57 -3.58 30.31 -20.21
N PRO A 58 -3.39 31.60 -20.53
CA PRO A 58 -3.54 32.68 -19.56
C PRO A 58 -4.97 32.75 -19.01
N PRO A 59 -5.16 32.71 -17.68
CA PRO A 59 -6.49 32.73 -17.09
C PRO A 59 -7.20 34.07 -17.31
N THR A 60 -8.50 34.02 -17.60
CA THR A 60 -9.34 35.17 -17.90
C THR A 60 -10.21 35.63 -16.71
N SER A 61 -10.33 34.79 -15.67
CA SER A 61 -11.03 35.10 -14.43
C SER A 61 -10.25 34.62 -13.20
N VAL A 62 -10.63 35.11 -12.01
CA VAL A 62 -10.01 34.66 -10.74
C VAL A 62 -10.34 33.18 -10.49
N HIS A 63 -11.56 32.74 -10.80
CA HIS A 63 -11.96 31.35 -10.71
C HIS A 63 -11.15 30.43 -11.64
N GLU A 64 -10.97 30.83 -12.89
CA GLU A 64 -10.16 30.07 -13.85
C GLU A 64 -8.69 30.00 -13.41
N ALA A 65 -8.13 31.10 -12.89
CA ALA A 65 -6.77 31.10 -12.34
C ALA A 65 -6.62 30.05 -11.23
N LEU A 66 -7.48 30.10 -10.19
CA LEU A 66 -7.40 29.16 -9.07
C LEU A 66 -7.74 27.73 -9.46
N THR A 67 -8.66 27.52 -10.40
CA THR A 67 -9.05 26.18 -10.88
C THR A 67 -7.91 25.52 -11.64
N LEU A 68 -7.32 26.21 -12.60
CA LEU A 68 -6.17 25.69 -13.36
C LEU A 68 -4.97 25.41 -12.45
N ALA A 69 -4.74 26.26 -11.45
CA ALA A 69 -3.69 26.04 -10.47
C ALA A 69 -3.97 24.83 -9.57
N GLY A 70 -5.21 24.70 -9.09
CA GLY A 70 -5.62 23.57 -8.25
C GLY A 70 -5.54 22.23 -8.98
N GLU A 71 -6.03 22.15 -10.23
CA GLU A 71 -5.93 20.96 -11.07
C GLU A 71 -4.49 20.59 -11.39
N ALA A 72 -3.64 21.57 -11.70
CA ALA A 72 -2.23 21.33 -11.94
C ALA A 72 -1.55 20.72 -10.70
N LEU A 73 -1.82 21.25 -9.50
CA LEU A 73 -1.28 20.70 -8.26
C LEU A 73 -1.78 19.27 -7.96
N VAL A 74 -3.05 18.96 -8.21
CA VAL A 74 -3.60 17.60 -8.05
C VAL A 74 -2.96 16.62 -9.02
N GLY A 75 -2.73 17.03 -10.27
CA GLY A 75 -2.20 16.16 -11.32
C GLY A 75 -0.68 15.96 -11.31
N THR A 76 0.09 16.85 -10.66
CA THR A 76 1.57 16.84 -10.75
C THR A 76 2.30 16.63 -9.43
N VAL A 77 1.70 16.96 -8.28
CA VAL A 77 2.34 16.83 -6.98
C VAL A 77 1.95 15.50 -6.32
N GLY A 78 2.92 14.60 -6.17
CA GLY A 78 2.74 13.35 -5.43
C GLY A 78 2.55 13.56 -3.92
N GLY A 79 2.05 12.54 -3.23
CA GLY A 79 1.82 12.57 -1.78
C GLY A 79 0.58 13.38 -1.38
N ALA A 80 0.49 13.76 -0.10
CA ALA A 80 -0.68 14.47 0.44
C ALA A 80 -0.73 15.95 0.03
N SER A 81 0.41 16.57 -0.29
CA SER A 81 0.52 18.01 -0.53
C SER A 81 -0.22 18.47 -1.79
N GLY A 82 -0.16 17.70 -2.89
CA GLY A 82 -0.87 18.02 -4.13
C GLY A 82 -2.38 18.08 -3.97
N PRO A 83 -3.01 17.00 -3.47
CA PRO A 83 -4.44 16.97 -3.18
C PRO A 83 -4.89 18.04 -2.17
N LEU A 84 -4.09 18.36 -1.15
CA LEU A 84 -4.47 19.34 -0.13
C LEU A 84 -4.37 20.79 -0.63
N PHE A 85 -3.25 21.20 -1.24
CA PHE A 85 -3.14 22.54 -1.85
C PHE A 85 -4.08 22.68 -3.06
N GLY A 86 -4.26 21.62 -3.84
CA GLY A 86 -5.24 21.58 -4.91
C GLY A 86 -6.67 21.79 -4.40
N THR A 87 -7.07 21.09 -3.34
CA THR A 87 -8.39 21.25 -2.73
C THR A 87 -8.59 22.65 -2.14
N LEU A 88 -7.57 23.21 -1.50
CA LEU A 88 -7.58 24.60 -1.01
C LEU A 88 -7.97 25.58 -2.13
N LEU A 89 -7.30 25.48 -3.28
CA LEU A 89 -7.53 26.38 -4.42
C LEU A 89 -8.85 26.08 -5.14
N LEU A 90 -9.22 24.81 -5.34
CA LEU A 90 -10.46 24.43 -6.02
C LEU A 90 -11.71 24.81 -5.24
N ARG A 91 -11.70 24.63 -3.91
CA ARG A 91 -12.82 25.05 -3.06
C ARG A 91 -12.91 26.57 -2.96
N ALA A 92 -11.77 27.27 -2.91
CA ALA A 92 -11.74 28.73 -3.01
C ALA A 92 -12.27 29.22 -4.37
N ALA A 93 -11.92 28.56 -5.47
CA ALA A 93 -12.43 28.87 -6.81
C ALA A 93 -13.95 28.69 -6.90
N ALA A 94 -14.48 27.59 -6.34
CA ALA A 94 -15.92 27.31 -6.31
C ALA A 94 -16.71 28.40 -5.56
N GLU A 95 -16.18 28.90 -4.44
CA GLU A 95 -16.79 29.99 -3.68
C GLU A 95 -16.74 31.34 -4.42
N ILE A 96 -15.69 31.57 -5.21
CA ILE A 96 -15.53 32.79 -6.01
C ILE A 96 -16.49 32.82 -7.21
N GLY A 97 -16.71 31.69 -7.88
CA GLY A 97 -17.51 31.58 -9.11
C GLY A 97 -16.98 32.46 -10.26
N ASP A 98 -17.78 32.79 -11.26
CA ASP A 98 -17.32 33.49 -12.48
C ASP A 98 -17.00 35.00 -12.30
N ARG A 99 -16.66 35.44 -11.09
CA ARG A 99 -16.36 36.85 -10.78
C ARG A 99 -14.99 37.25 -11.35
N THR A 100 -14.96 38.40 -12.01
CA THR A 100 -13.73 39.00 -12.56
C THR A 100 -12.97 39.85 -11.53
N THR A 101 -13.68 40.36 -10.51
CA THR A 101 -13.10 40.97 -9.31
C THR A 101 -13.73 40.37 -8.06
N VAL A 102 -12.93 40.21 -7.01
CA VAL A 102 -13.31 39.54 -5.76
C VAL A 102 -13.15 40.54 -4.60
N ASP A 103 -14.25 40.88 -3.94
CA ASP A 103 -14.25 41.78 -2.79
C ASP A 103 -13.72 41.09 -1.51
N ALA A 104 -13.52 41.88 -0.46
CA ALA A 104 -12.97 41.40 0.81
C ALA A 104 -13.80 40.26 1.45
N ALA A 105 -15.13 40.38 1.39
CA ALA A 105 -16.04 39.40 1.96
C ALA A 105 -15.99 38.07 1.20
N THR A 106 -15.94 38.13 -0.14
CA THR A 106 -15.80 36.96 -1.00
C THR A 106 -14.44 36.30 -0.82
N LEU A 107 -13.35 37.07 -0.72
CA LEU A 107 -12.02 36.50 -0.50
C LEU A 107 -11.92 35.77 0.84
N ALA A 108 -12.49 36.35 1.91
CA ALA A 108 -12.56 35.69 3.21
C ALA A 108 -13.42 34.42 3.17
N ALA A 109 -14.55 34.45 2.47
CA ALA A 109 -15.38 33.27 2.25
C ALA A 109 -14.64 32.18 1.46
N ALA A 110 -13.89 32.55 0.43
CA ALA A 110 -13.11 31.63 -0.40
C ALA A 110 -11.98 30.96 0.39
N LEU A 111 -11.26 31.71 1.23
CA LEU A 111 -10.23 31.14 2.11
C LEU A 111 -10.85 30.25 3.19
N ARG A 112 -12.05 30.57 3.71
CA ARG A 112 -12.81 29.69 4.61
C ARG A 112 -13.21 28.38 3.92
N ALA A 113 -13.78 28.46 2.72
CA ALA A 113 -14.18 27.30 1.92
C ALA A 113 -12.98 26.41 1.57
N GLY A 114 -11.87 27.02 1.17
CA GLY A 114 -10.59 26.36 0.94
C GLY A 114 -10.06 25.64 2.19
N THR A 115 -10.01 26.34 3.33
CA THR A 115 -9.52 25.80 4.60
C THR A 115 -10.42 24.67 5.12
N ALA A 116 -11.74 24.81 4.99
CA ALA A 116 -12.70 23.75 5.30
C ALA A 116 -12.52 22.52 4.39
N GLY A 117 -12.22 22.74 3.11
CA GLY A 117 -11.90 21.66 2.18
C GLY A 117 -10.62 20.91 2.54
N VAL A 118 -9.59 21.62 3.00
CA VAL A 118 -8.35 21.01 3.51
C VAL A 118 -8.64 20.19 4.78
N ARG A 119 -9.44 20.72 5.70
CA ARG A 119 -9.89 20.00 6.91
C ARG A 119 -10.66 18.73 6.57
N GLU A 120 -11.64 18.81 5.68
CA GLU A 120 -12.46 17.68 5.22
C GLU A 120 -11.60 16.61 4.53
N ARG A 121 -10.76 17.01 3.58
CA ARG A 121 -9.92 16.08 2.81
C ARG A 121 -8.82 15.45 3.63
N GLY A 122 -8.18 16.23 4.51
CA GLY A 122 -7.13 15.75 5.39
C GLY A 122 -7.64 14.96 6.58
N ARG A 123 -8.94 15.12 6.94
CA ARG A 123 -9.52 14.63 8.20
C ARG A 123 -8.69 15.07 9.42
N VAL A 124 -8.26 16.33 9.40
CA VAL A 124 -7.32 16.92 10.35
C VAL A 124 -7.95 18.10 11.09
N GLU A 125 -7.65 18.25 12.37
CA GLU A 125 -8.13 19.36 13.20
C GLU A 125 -6.99 20.32 13.57
N LEU A 126 -7.35 21.52 14.04
CA LEU A 126 -6.37 22.47 14.56
C LEU A 126 -5.61 21.84 15.73
N GLY A 127 -4.28 21.86 15.68
CA GLY A 127 -3.39 21.23 16.64
C GLY A 127 -2.85 19.87 16.21
N ASP A 128 -3.24 19.35 15.03
CA ASP A 128 -2.74 18.07 14.51
C ASP A 128 -1.33 18.16 13.89
N LYS A 129 -0.74 19.36 13.83
CA LYS A 129 0.56 19.69 13.21
C LYS A 129 0.53 19.48 11.70
N THR A 130 -0.29 20.27 11.02
CA THR A 130 -0.51 20.23 9.57
C THR A 130 -0.69 21.64 9.02
N MET A 131 -0.78 21.80 7.68
CA MET A 131 -1.02 23.11 7.06
C MET A 131 -2.25 23.87 7.60
N LEU A 132 -3.20 23.17 8.22
CA LEU A 132 -4.36 23.77 8.89
C LEU A 132 -3.96 24.68 10.07
N ASP A 133 -2.84 24.38 10.73
CA ASP A 133 -2.30 25.15 11.85
C ASP A 133 -1.78 26.52 11.43
N ALA A 134 -1.47 26.73 10.15
CA ALA A 134 -1.22 28.06 9.60
C ALA A 134 -2.50 28.70 9.01
N LEU A 135 -3.34 27.91 8.34
CA LEU A 135 -4.51 28.42 7.61
C LEU A 135 -5.64 28.91 8.52
N VAL A 136 -6.00 28.17 9.58
CA VAL A 136 -7.11 28.55 10.46
C VAL A 136 -6.81 29.84 11.22
N PRO A 137 -5.65 30.01 11.89
CA PRO A 137 -5.34 31.27 12.55
C PRO A 137 -5.23 32.46 11.58
N ALA A 138 -4.81 32.22 10.33
CA ALA A 138 -4.78 33.25 9.30
C ALA A 138 -6.18 33.71 8.88
N VAL A 139 -7.10 32.76 8.68
CA VAL A 139 -8.50 33.05 8.35
C VAL A 139 -9.23 33.74 9.51
N ASP A 140 -9.02 33.30 10.75
CA ASP A 140 -9.59 33.94 11.93
C ASP A 140 -9.10 35.39 12.08
N ALA A 141 -7.81 35.63 11.84
CA ALA A 141 -7.23 36.97 11.87
C ALA A 141 -7.75 37.86 10.72
N LEU A 142 -7.97 37.28 9.53
CA LEU A 142 -8.60 37.99 8.41
C LEU A 142 -10.02 38.42 8.76
N ASP A 143 -10.85 37.51 9.27
CA ASP A 143 -12.25 37.78 9.62
C ASP A 143 -12.32 38.83 10.76
N ALA A 144 -11.44 38.75 11.76
CA ALA A 144 -11.35 39.74 12.84
C ALA A 144 -10.95 41.13 12.34
N ALA A 145 -9.95 41.21 11.45
CA ALA A 145 -9.48 42.46 10.87
C ALA A 145 -10.56 43.13 9.99
N LEU A 146 -11.24 42.34 9.16
CA LEU A 146 -12.34 42.82 8.32
C LEU A 146 -13.54 43.27 9.16
N ALA A 147 -13.89 42.54 10.22
CA ALA A 147 -14.93 42.94 11.17
C ALA A 147 -14.57 44.25 11.90
N GLY A 148 -13.27 44.49 12.15
CA GLY A 148 -12.73 45.74 12.67
C GLY A 148 -12.71 46.90 11.67
N GLY A 149 -13.14 46.68 10.42
CA GLY A 149 -13.18 47.70 9.37
C GLY A 149 -11.83 47.98 8.71
N GLN A 150 -10.84 47.11 8.88
CA GLN A 150 -9.53 47.28 8.24
C GLN A 150 -9.63 47.08 6.72
N PRO A 151 -8.88 47.86 5.91
CA PRO A 151 -8.77 47.61 4.47
C PRO A 151 -8.25 46.21 4.16
N LEU A 152 -8.70 45.61 3.04
CA LEU A 152 -8.35 44.24 2.65
C LEU A 152 -6.84 43.94 2.67
N ALA A 153 -6.00 44.88 2.23
CA ALA A 153 -4.55 44.72 2.24
C ALA A 153 -3.99 44.63 3.68
N GLU A 154 -4.47 45.45 4.60
CA GLU A 154 -4.07 45.41 6.02
C GLU A 154 -4.62 44.15 6.72
N ALA A 155 -5.86 43.76 6.40
CA ALA A 155 -6.46 42.55 6.93
C ALA A 155 -5.73 41.29 6.46
N MET A 156 -5.29 41.24 5.19
CA MET A 156 -4.46 40.15 4.69
C MET A 156 -3.03 40.17 5.24
N ALA A 157 -2.47 41.34 5.57
CA ALA A 157 -1.19 41.42 6.27
C ALA A 157 -1.29 40.83 7.68
N ALA A 158 -2.38 41.11 8.40
CA ALA A 158 -2.68 40.52 9.70
C ALA A 158 -2.87 38.99 9.59
N ALA A 159 -3.59 38.52 8.58
CA ALA A 159 -3.77 37.10 8.28
C ALA A 159 -2.44 36.38 8.02
N ALA A 160 -1.59 36.96 7.17
CA ALA A 160 -0.26 36.42 6.86
C ALA A 160 0.63 36.39 8.10
N HIS A 161 0.60 37.43 8.94
CA HIS A 161 1.35 37.45 10.21
C HIS A 161 0.87 36.38 11.20
N ALA A 162 -0.44 36.19 11.33
CA ALA A 162 -1.02 35.13 12.16
C ALA A 162 -0.63 33.75 11.65
N GLY A 163 -0.69 33.51 10.34
CA GLY A 163 -0.25 32.26 9.71
C GLY A 163 1.23 31.95 9.95
N ARG A 164 2.14 32.93 9.83
CA ARG A 164 3.57 32.74 10.14
C ARG A 164 3.80 32.42 11.62
N SER A 165 3.14 33.14 12.51
CA SER A 165 3.27 32.93 13.96
C SER A 165 2.75 31.55 14.38
N ALA A 166 1.65 31.10 13.77
CA ALA A 166 1.06 29.80 14.06
C ALA A 166 1.86 28.65 13.42
N ARG A 167 2.44 28.84 12.22
CA ARG A 167 3.45 27.95 11.66
C ARG A 167 4.58 27.71 12.65
N ASP A 168 5.16 28.75 13.23
CA ASP A 168 6.29 28.59 14.17
C ASP A 168 5.87 27.84 15.44
N ALA A 169 4.61 27.98 15.87
CA ALA A 169 4.06 27.26 17.01
C ALA A 169 3.97 25.74 16.79
N THR A 170 3.93 25.27 15.52
CA THR A 170 3.90 23.83 15.20
C THR A 170 5.15 23.09 15.70
N ALA A 171 6.27 23.77 15.91
CA ALA A 171 7.46 23.20 16.54
C ALA A 171 7.21 22.64 17.94
N ARG A 172 6.18 23.15 18.64
CA ARG A 172 5.79 22.70 20.00
C ARG A 172 4.63 21.71 19.99
N MET A 173 4.16 21.32 18.82
CA MET A 173 3.08 20.37 18.65
C MET A 173 3.64 18.97 18.39
N VAL A 174 2.92 17.96 18.87
CA VAL A 174 3.14 16.56 18.50
C VAL A 174 2.30 16.27 17.28
N ALA A 175 2.91 15.70 16.23
CA ALA A 175 2.18 15.32 15.04
C ALA A 175 1.16 14.22 15.33
N ARG A 176 -0.09 14.46 14.92
CA ARG A 176 -1.21 13.51 15.07
C ARG A 176 -1.72 12.98 13.74
N ARG A 177 -1.34 13.63 12.64
CA ARG A 177 -1.75 13.32 11.27
C ARG A 177 -0.57 13.37 10.30
N GLY A 178 -0.75 12.75 9.13
CA GLY A 178 0.29 12.64 8.11
C GLY A 178 1.46 11.72 8.51
N ARG A 179 2.52 11.68 7.69
CA ARG A 179 3.69 10.82 7.93
C ARG A 179 4.38 11.13 9.26
N ALA A 180 4.41 12.41 9.65
CA ALA A 180 4.99 12.87 10.91
C ALA A 180 4.35 12.25 12.16
N SER A 181 3.10 11.78 12.08
CA SER A 181 2.40 11.15 13.21
C SER A 181 3.08 9.87 13.73
N GLN A 182 3.80 9.16 12.86
CA GLN A 182 4.54 7.94 13.21
C GLN A 182 5.71 8.21 14.17
N LEU A 183 6.13 9.47 14.30
CA LEU A 183 7.24 9.88 15.16
C LEU A 183 6.80 10.19 16.60
N GLY A 184 5.50 10.39 16.85
CA GLY A 184 4.99 10.76 18.18
C GLY A 184 5.76 11.96 18.76
N ASP A 185 6.21 11.85 20.01
CA ASP A 185 6.96 12.90 20.71
C ASP A 185 8.27 13.31 20.01
N ARG A 186 8.84 12.46 19.14
CA ARG A 186 10.04 12.80 18.35
C ARG A 186 9.79 13.87 17.29
N SER A 187 8.52 14.18 17.00
CA SER A 187 8.16 15.29 16.12
C SER A 187 8.28 16.67 16.80
N LEU A 188 8.48 16.73 18.12
CA LEU A 188 8.71 17.98 18.85
C LEU A 188 10.04 18.62 18.44
N GLY A 189 10.03 19.94 18.27
CA GLY A 189 11.19 20.75 17.88
C GLY A 189 11.27 21.07 16.37
N ALA A 190 10.48 20.41 15.53
CA ALA A 190 10.45 20.64 14.08
C ALA A 190 9.18 21.37 13.63
N ILE A 191 9.30 22.37 12.75
CA ILE A 191 8.16 23.07 12.14
C ILE A 191 7.52 22.16 11.09
N ASP A 192 6.18 22.15 11.00
CA ASP A 192 5.46 21.42 9.96
C ASP A 192 5.73 22.01 8.55
N PRO A 193 6.21 21.21 7.59
CA PRO A 193 6.50 21.69 6.24
C PRO A 193 5.23 22.13 5.49
N GLY A 194 4.07 21.51 5.76
CA GLY A 194 2.78 21.92 5.18
C GLY A 194 2.37 23.33 5.63
N SER A 195 2.51 23.62 6.92
CA SER A 195 2.28 24.92 7.54
C SER A 195 3.23 25.98 7.02
N ALA A 196 4.49 25.60 6.80
CA ALA A 196 5.48 26.50 6.22
C ALA A 196 5.12 26.91 4.79
N SER A 197 4.71 25.95 3.96
CA SER A 197 4.27 26.22 2.60
C SER A 197 2.95 27.00 2.53
N ALA A 198 2.03 26.78 3.47
CA ALA A 198 0.79 27.55 3.57
C ALA A 198 1.03 28.99 4.03
N ALA A 199 1.98 29.23 4.93
CA ALA A 199 2.39 30.58 5.30
C ALA A 199 2.98 31.36 4.10
N LEU A 200 3.81 30.70 3.27
CA LEU A 200 4.33 31.31 2.03
C LEU A 200 3.21 31.66 1.03
N LEU A 201 2.16 30.84 0.96
CA LEU A 201 0.99 31.11 0.12
C LEU A 201 0.24 32.36 0.59
N LEU A 202 0.07 32.52 1.91
CA LEU A 202 -0.60 33.68 2.52
C LEU A 202 0.24 34.96 2.38
N ASP A 203 1.56 34.85 2.52
CA ASP A 203 2.50 35.96 2.31
C ASP A 203 2.44 36.49 0.88
N ALA A 204 2.42 35.58 -0.09
CA ALA A 204 2.31 35.95 -1.50
C ALA A 204 0.95 36.62 -1.82
N LEU A 205 -0.14 36.23 -1.14
CA LEU A 205 -1.45 36.87 -1.31
C LEU A 205 -1.46 38.29 -0.75
N ALA A 206 -0.90 38.48 0.45
CA ALA A 206 -0.77 39.81 1.05
C ALA A 206 0.07 40.74 0.17
N ALA A 207 1.19 40.24 -0.37
CA ALA A 207 2.05 40.99 -1.29
C ALA A 207 1.31 41.37 -2.58
N ALA A 208 0.57 40.43 -3.18
CA ALA A 208 -0.20 40.68 -4.41
C ALA A 208 -1.33 41.71 -4.22
N LEU A 209 -1.84 41.88 -3.01
CA LEU A 209 -2.84 42.90 -2.66
C LEU A 209 -2.23 44.26 -2.30
N GLY A 210 -0.89 44.36 -2.29
CA GLY A 210 -0.13 45.58 -2.04
C GLY A 210 0.09 45.89 -0.56
N ALA A 211 0.13 44.88 0.31
CA ALA A 211 0.53 45.06 1.70
C ALA A 211 2.05 45.19 1.83
N GLU A 212 2.54 46.23 2.50
CA GLU A 212 3.96 46.34 2.84
C GLU A 212 4.30 45.37 4.00
N PRO A 213 5.46 44.70 3.97
CA PRO A 213 5.89 43.85 5.07
C PRO A 213 6.12 44.71 6.33
N PRO A 214 5.68 44.26 7.52
CA PRO A 214 5.89 45.02 8.74
C PRO A 214 7.40 45.16 9.02
N THR A 215 7.85 46.40 9.18
CA THR A 215 9.20 46.71 9.65
C THR A 215 9.34 46.27 11.11
N THR A 216 10.36 45.46 11.37
CA THR A 216 10.74 44.97 12.69
C THR A 216 11.06 46.12 13.64
N THR A 217 10.24 46.36 14.68
CA THR A 217 10.68 46.59 16.08
C THR A 217 9.50 46.84 17.05
N GLU A 218 9.73 46.42 18.30
CA GLU A 218 9.22 46.94 19.58
C GLU A 218 8.09 46.23 20.36
N ASN A 219 8.51 45.77 21.56
CA ASN A 219 7.71 45.46 22.73
C ASN A 219 6.74 46.60 23.10
N ALA A 220 5.47 46.30 23.38
CA ALA A 220 4.63 47.20 24.17
C ALA A 220 3.53 46.45 24.98
N THR A 221 3.82 46.35 26.28
CA THR A 221 2.96 46.48 27.48
C THR A 221 1.42 46.53 27.35
N LEU A 222 0.78 45.73 28.21
CA LEU A 222 -0.61 45.78 28.69
C LEU A 222 -1.02 47.18 29.22
N PRO A 223 -2.30 47.58 29.06
CA PRO A 223 -2.93 48.56 29.95
C PRO A 223 -4.04 47.93 30.79
N SER A 224 -4.06 48.29 32.08
CA SER A 224 -5.11 47.99 33.05
C SER A 224 -5.80 49.26 33.55
N THR A 225 -7.08 49.08 33.90
CA THR A 225 -7.95 49.83 34.85
C THR A 225 -8.81 50.99 34.35
N GLY A 226 -10.13 50.90 34.64
CA GLY A 226 -11.03 52.06 34.71
C GLY A 226 -12.55 51.83 34.61
N GLY A 227 -13.20 51.28 35.65
CA GLY A 227 -14.42 51.86 36.28
C GLY A 227 -15.84 51.74 35.66
N ASP A 228 -16.58 50.74 36.15
CA ASP A 228 -17.95 50.76 36.77
C ASP A 228 -19.25 51.17 36.02
N ARG A 229 -20.22 50.23 35.99
CA ARG A 229 -21.62 50.43 36.47
C ARG A 229 -22.33 49.07 36.72
N SER A 230 -23.12 49.01 37.79
CA SER A 230 -23.67 47.87 38.55
C SER A 230 -24.85 47.04 37.96
N SER A 231 -24.89 45.72 38.31
CA SER A 231 -26.04 44.75 38.52
C SER A 231 -25.92 43.45 37.69
N PRO A 232 -26.39 42.23 38.09
CA PRO A 232 -26.95 41.73 39.36
C PRO A 232 -26.07 40.61 40.02
N SER A 233 -26.48 40.09 41.18
CA SER A 233 -25.82 39.04 41.98
C SER A 233 -25.26 37.86 41.14
N THR A 234 -23.95 37.62 41.23
CA THR A 234 -23.18 36.62 40.47
C THR A 234 -23.09 35.24 41.13
N ALA A 235 -23.80 35.01 42.24
CA ALA A 235 -23.69 33.76 42.98
C ALA A 235 -24.43 32.60 42.27
N ARG A 236 -23.70 31.56 41.87
CA ARG A 236 -24.18 30.41 41.06
C ARG A 236 -23.64 29.09 41.58
N VAL A 237 -24.20 27.99 41.07
CA VAL A 237 -23.69 26.64 41.31
C VAL A 237 -22.50 26.41 40.37
N GLY A 238 -21.35 26.05 40.94
CA GLY A 238 -20.18 25.62 40.18
C GLY A 238 -20.26 24.15 39.79
N ILE A 239 -19.50 23.74 38.78
CA ILE A 239 -19.43 22.34 38.34
C ILE A 239 -17.96 21.91 38.30
N VAL A 240 -17.66 20.69 38.75
CA VAL A 240 -16.34 20.08 38.67
C VAL A 240 -16.43 18.74 37.95
N LEU A 241 -15.60 18.58 36.92
CA LEU A 241 -15.39 17.32 36.23
C LEU A 241 -14.19 16.60 36.80
N VAL A 242 -14.39 15.42 37.34
CA VAL A 242 -13.31 14.54 37.82
C VAL A 242 -13.17 13.39 36.84
N SER A 243 -12.04 13.33 36.15
CA SER A 243 -11.79 12.34 35.09
C SER A 243 -10.40 11.77 35.17
N HIS A 244 -10.23 10.51 34.78
CA HIS A 244 -8.91 9.92 34.61
C HIS A 244 -8.23 10.43 33.35
N SER A 245 -9.00 10.86 32.35
CA SER A 245 -8.53 11.41 31.08
C SER A 245 -8.80 12.91 31.00
N MET A 246 -7.73 13.71 30.88
CA MET A 246 -7.83 15.15 30.68
C MET A 246 -8.53 15.47 29.35
N ASP A 247 -8.25 14.70 28.29
CA ASP A 247 -8.86 14.91 26.99
C ASP A 247 -10.37 14.66 27.01
N LEU A 248 -10.84 13.65 27.74
CA LEU A 248 -12.27 13.38 27.92
C LEU A 248 -12.97 14.52 28.69
N ALA A 249 -12.38 14.99 29.80
CA ALA A 249 -12.95 16.09 30.57
C ALA A 249 -12.93 17.42 29.81
N MET A 250 -11.89 17.68 29.01
CA MET A 250 -11.82 18.87 28.17
C MET A 250 -12.84 18.82 27.03
N ALA A 251 -13.02 17.66 26.39
CA ALA A 251 -14.04 17.48 25.36
C ALA A 251 -15.45 17.65 25.93
N ALA A 252 -15.73 17.03 27.09
CA ALA A 252 -17.02 17.19 27.78
C ALA A 252 -17.28 18.65 28.20
N ARG A 253 -16.26 19.34 28.74
CA ARG A 253 -16.37 20.77 29.10
C ARG A 253 -16.67 21.64 27.89
N ARG A 254 -16.00 21.43 26.75
CA ARG A 254 -16.26 22.20 25.52
C ARG A 254 -17.71 22.07 25.07
N LEU A 255 -18.25 20.85 25.08
CA LEU A 255 -19.67 20.62 24.77
C LEU A 255 -20.59 21.34 25.77
N ALA A 256 -20.24 21.36 27.05
CA ALA A 256 -21.02 22.07 28.06
C ALA A 256 -20.96 23.60 27.92
N ASP A 257 -19.80 24.14 27.54
CA ASP A 257 -19.60 25.57 27.27
C ASP A 257 -20.41 26.03 26.04
N GLU A 258 -20.61 25.16 25.04
CA GLU A 258 -21.44 25.45 23.86
C GLU A 258 -22.95 25.46 24.17
N VAL A 259 -23.39 24.66 25.15
CA VAL A 259 -24.82 24.49 25.47
C VAL A 259 -25.25 25.41 26.62
N ALA A 260 -24.35 25.81 27.51
CA ALA A 260 -24.62 26.79 28.54
C ALA A 260 -24.76 28.18 27.90
N GLY A 261 -25.99 28.70 27.82
CA GLY A 261 -26.33 29.96 27.13
C GLY A 261 -25.66 31.23 27.68
N GLU A 262 -26.31 32.40 27.59
CA GLU A 262 -25.68 33.72 27.81
C GLU A 262 -24.93 33.92 29.15
N HIS A 263 -25.15 33.06 30.14
CA HIS A 263 -24.46 33.10 31.42
C HIS A 263 -23.99 31.70 31.89
N PRO A 264 -22.84 31.20 31.41
CA PRO A 264 -22.39 29.84 31.74
C PRO A 264 -21.91 29.73 33.20
N PRO A 265 -22.15 28.58 33.88
CA PRO A 265 -21.59 28.32 35.19
C PRO A 265 -20.08 28.09 35.10
N ARG A 266 -19.35 28.26 36.21
CA ARG A 266 -17.92 27.88 36.23
C ARG A 266 -17.79 26.36 36.24
N ILE A 267 -17.12 25.82 35.23
CA ILE A 267 -16.80 24.40 35.09
C ILE A 267 -15.28 24.22 35.25
N ALA A 268 -14.84 23.63 36.35
CA ALA A 268 -13.42 23.32 36.59
C ALA A 268 -13.14 21.83 36.33
N ILE A 269 -11.91 21.51 35.89
CA ILE A 269 -11.50 20.14 35.58
C ILE A 269 -10.45 19.68 36.59
N ALA A 270 -10.68 18.50 37.17
CA ALA A 270 -9.70 17.76 37.94
C ALA A 270 -9.42 16.42 37.26
N ALA A 271 -8.43 16.41 36.36
CA ALA A 271 -8.03 15.23 35.62
C ALA A 271 -6.52 15.06 35.51
N GLY A 272 -6.07 13.80 35.41
CA GLY A 272 -4.67 13.43 35.24
C GLY A 272 -3.79 13.55 36.49
N ARG A 273 -2.68 12.81 36.49
CA ARG A 273 -1.64 12.84 37.52
C ARG A 273 -0.62 13.96 37.24
N ALA A 274 0.24 14.26 38.21
CA ALA A 274 1.19 15.38 38.12
C ALA A 274 2.32 15.18 37.10
N ASP A 275 2.52 13.94 36.66
CA ASP A 275 3.46 13.48 35.64
C ASP A 275 2.84 13.40 34.23
N GLY A 276 1.57 13.82 34.08
CA GLY A 276 0.86 13.82 32.79
C GLY A 276 0.18 12.49 32.45
N GLY A 277 0.27 11.46 33.29
CA GLY A 277 -0.43 10.18 33.09
C GLY A 277 -1.92 10.22 33.47
N THR A 278 -2.68 9.21 33.06
CA THR A 278 -4.11 9.06 33.38
C THR A 278 -4.34 8.74 34.87
N GLY A 279 -5.29 9.41 35.52
CA GLY A 279 -5.64 9.18 36.92
C GLY A 279 -6.30 10.37 37.62
N THR A 280 -6.73 10.19 38.87
CA THR A 280 -7.37 11.23 39.68
C THR A 280 -6.57 11.55 40.94
N ASN A 281 -6.62 12.80 41.41
CA ASN A 281 -5.87 13.26 42.57
C ASN A 281 -6.74 14.14 43.47
N ALA A 282 -6.95 13.73 44.72
CA ALA A 282 -7.83 14.41 45.68
C ALA A 282 -7.44 15.89 45.93
N THR A 283 -6.14 16.22 45.94
CA THR A 283 -5.68 17.62 46.11
C THR A 283 -6.09 18.49 44.92
N ARG A 284 -6.01 17.96 43.70
CA ARG A 284 -6.48 18.66 42.49
C ARG A 284 -7.99 18.80 42.46
N VAL A 285 -8.72 17.78 42.92
CA VAL A 285 -10.18 17.85 43.05
C VAL A 285 -10.58 18.91 44.07
N ALA A 286 -9.92 18.99 45.24
CA ALA A 286 -10.19 20.03 46.24
C ALA A 286 -9.89 21.45 45.71
N ALA A 287 -8.82 21.61 44.93
CA ALA A 287 -8.48 22.87 44.27
C ALA A 287 -9.54 23.25 43.22
N ALA A 288 -9.96 22.32 42.37
CA ALA A 288 -11.00 22.55 41.36
C ALA A 288 -12.36 22.90 41.99
N ILE A 289 -12.74 22.26 43.10
CA ILE A 289 -13.95 22.61 43.86
C ILE A 289 -13.86 24.04 44.41
N SER A 290 -12.68 24.45 44.89
CA SER A 290 -12.47 25.81 45.38
C SER A 290 -12.53 26.85 44.24
N GLU A 291 -12.01 26.50 43.06
CA GLU A 291 -12.03 27.34 41.85
C GLU A 291 -13.44 27.50 41.26
N ALA A 292 -14.21 26.41 41.24
CA ALA A 292 -15.57 26.40 40.72
C ALA A 292 -16.59 27.02 41.68
N SER A 293 -16.28 27.16 42.97
CA SER A 293 -17.21 27.68 43.97
C SER A 293 -17.61 29.14 43.71
N GLN A 294 -18.90 29.36 43.46
CA GLN A 294 -19.50 30.68 43.23
C GLN A 294 -20.57 31.02 44.28
N GLY A 295 -20.48 30.46 45.48
CA GLY A 295 -21.33 30.83 46.62
C GLY A 295 -22.70 30.13 46.71
N ARG A 296 -23.14 29.36 45.69
CA ARG A 296 -24.32 28.47 45.80
C ARG A 296 -23.98 26.97 45.81
N GLY A 297 -22.71 26.63 46.03
CA GLY A 297 -22.21 25.25 46.10
C GLY A 297 -21.69 24.73 44.77
N VAL A 298 -21.24 23.47 44.75
CA VAL A 298 -20.57 22.84 43.61
C VAL A 298 -21.13 21.43 43.35
N VAL A 299 -21.45 21.11 42.10
CA VAL A 299 -21.77 19.74 41.66
C VAL A 299 -20.50 19.09 41.10
N VAL A 300 -20.20 17.87 41.54
CA VAL A 300 -19.04 17.09 41.09
C VAL A 300 -19.53 15.89 40.29
N ILE A 301 -19.11 15.79 39.03
CA ILE A 301 -19.45 14.70 38.10
C ILE A 301 -18.18 13.92 37.79
N THR A 302 -18.26 12.59 37.90
CA THR A 302 -17.11 11.68 37.83
C THR A 302 -17.21 10.71 36.64
N ASP A 303 -16.11 10.38 35.98
CA ASP A 303 -16.10 9.50 34.79
C ASP A 303 -16.20 8.00 35.12
N LEU A 304 -15.42 7.54 36.11
CA LEU A 304 -15.26 6.15 36.52
C LEU A 304 -15.39 6.03 38.04
N GLY A 305 -15.79 4.86 38.54
CA GLY A 305 -16.08 4.65 39.97
C GLY A 305 -14.93 4.95 40.94
N SER A 306 -13.66 4.82 40.51
CA SER A 306 -12.48 5.19 41.33
C SER A 306 -12.31 6.70 41.55
N ALA A 307 -12.89 7.54 40.67
CA ALA A 307 -12.86 8.99 40.80
C ALA A 307 -13.74 9.49 41.96
N VAL A 308 -14.76 8.72 42.34
CA VAL A 308 -15.66 9.02 43.48
C VAL A 308 -14.88 9.03 44.79
N LEU A 309 -14.00 8.04 45.02
CA LEU A 309 -13.14 7.99 46.21
C LEU A 309 -12.18 9.18 46.29
N SER A 310 -11.70 9.66 45.13
CA SER A 310 -10.84 10.85 45.06
C SER A 310 -11.62 12.14 45.38
N ALA A 311 -12.91 12.19 45.01
CA ALA A 311 -13.81 13.28 45.36
C ALA A 311 -14.16 13.26 46.85
N ASP A 312 -14.47 12.10 47.44
CA ASP A 312 -14.77 11.97 48.87
C ASP A 312 -13.58 12.40 49.75
N MET A 313 -12.37 11.95 49.43
CA MET A 313 -11.16 12.38 50.14
C MET A 313 -10.91 13.90 50.01
N ALA A 314 -11.27 14.51 48.87
CA ALA A 314 -11.17 15.95 48.68
C ALA A 314 -12.18 16.72 49.55
N LEU A 315 -13.38 16.16 49.76
CA LEU A 315 -14.40 16.74 50.65
C LEU A 315 -13.97 16.74 52.11
N GLU A 316 -13.32 15.66 52.57
CA GLU A 316 -12.72 15.61 53.92
C GLU A 316 -11.67 16.71 54.11
N GLN A 317 -10.83 16.97 53.10
CA GLN A 317 -9.81 18.04 53.13
C GLN A 317 -10.42 19.44 53.16
N LEU A 318 -11.56 19.66 52.52
CA LEU A 318 -12.26 20.96 52.48
C LEU A 318 -13.04 21.27 53.76
N GLY A 319 -13.32 20.25 54.60
CA GLY A 319 -13.91 20.41 55.94
C GLY A 319 -15.28 21.10 55.95
N GLY A 320 -16.10 20.90 54.90
CA GLY A 320 -17.48 21.42 54.82
C GLY A 320 -17.62 22.91 54.54
N ARG A 321 -16.54 23.60 54.14
CA ARG A 321 -16.54 25.06 53.86
C ARG A 321 -17.30 25.46 52.59
N ILE A 322 -17.51 24.52 51.67
CA ILE A 322 -18.24 24.68 50.41
C ILE A 322 -19.28 23.57 50.36
N ALA A 323 -20.54 23.90 50.05
CA ALA A 323 -21.58 22.89 49.87
C ALA A 323 -21.31 22.14 48.55
N VAL A 324 -21.08 20.83 48.61
CA VAL A 324 -20.74 20.01 47.44
C VAL A 324 -21.69 18.83 47.31
N ARG A 325 -22.08 18.51 46.08
CA ARG A 325 -22.85 17.29 45.72
C ARG A 325 -22.07 16.50 44.68
N VAL A 326 -21.59 15.31 45.06
CA VAL A 326 -21.07 14.32 44.11
C VAL A 326 -22.27 13.55 43.58
N VAL A 327 -22.46 13.51 42.26
CA VAL A 327 -23.66 12.96 41.63
C VAL A 327 -23.36 11.72 40.80
N ALA A 328 -24.27 10.77 40.81
CA ALA A 328 -24.18 9.53 40.02
C ALA A 328 -24.75 9.72 38.61
N ALA A 329 -24.18 10.68 37.86
CA ALA A 329 -24.67 11.11 36.56
C ALA A 329 -23.82 10.55 35.39
N PRO A 330 -24.41 10.27 34.21
CA PRO A 330 -23.62 9.99 33.00
C PRO A 330 -22.70 11.17 32.67
N PHE A 331 -21.41 10.90 32.43
CA PHE A 331 -20.36 11.92 32.47
C PHE A 331 -20.57 13.11 31.53
N VAL A 332 -21.10 12.87 30.32
CA VAL A 332 -21.34 13.93 29.32
C VAL A 332 -22.77 14.46 29.44
N GLU A 333 -23.79 13.61 29.35
CA GLU A 333 -25.19 14.04 29.39
C GLU A 333 -25.55 14.73 30.72
N GLY A 334 -25.03 14.24 31.84
CA GLY A 334 -25.21 14.83 33.17
C GLY A 334 -24.52 16.18 33.30
N LEU A 335 -23.34 16.34 32.69
CA LEU A 335 -22.65 17.63 32.63
C LEU A 335 -23.43 18.66 31.83
N LEU A 336 -23.97 18.29 30.66
CA LEU A 336 -24.77 19.20 29.84
C LEU A 336 -26.03 19.64 30.60
N ALA A 337 -26.73 18.70 31.24
CA ALA A 337 -27.89 18.99 32.06
C ALA A 337 -27.56 19.92 33.23
N ALA A 338 -26.48 19.63 33.98
CA ALA A 338 -26.02 20.47 35.08
C ALA A 338 -25.62 21.88 34.61
N ALA A 339 -24.90 21.98 33.49
CA ALA A 339 -24.41 23.25 32.95
C ALA A 339 -25.57 24.16 32.51
N VAL A 340 -26.60 23.59 31.89
CA VAL A 340 -27.83 24.31 31.54
C VAL A 340 -28.52 24.82 32.80
N ARG A 341 -28.85 23.95 33.77
CA ARG A 341 -29.60 24.34 34.99
C ARG A 341 -28.86 25.34 35.86
N ALA A 342 -27.55 25.16 36.03
CA ALA A 342 -26.72 26.12 36.74
C ALA A 342 -26.58 27.46 35.99
N GLY A 343 -26.61 27.44 34.65
CA GLY A 343 -26.63 28.63 33.79
C GLY A 343 -27.91 29.47 33.92
N ILE A 344 -29.05 28.84 34.19
CA ILE A 344 -30.34 29.53 34.48
C ILE A 344 -30.49 29.94 35.95
N GLY A 345 -29.58 29.50 36.84
CA GLY A 345 -29.51 29.93 38.24
C GLY A 345 -30.28 29.06 39.24
N ASP A 346 -30.57 27.81 38.90
CA ASP A 346 -31.19 26.84 39.81
C ASP A 346 -30.30 26.54 41.04
N ASP A 347 -30.90 26.03 42.11
CA ASP A 347 -30.17 25.67 43.34
C ASP A 347 -29.40 24.34 43.21
N LEU A 348 -28.47 24.11 44.15
CA LEU A 348 -27.53 22.99 44.10
C LEU A 348 -28.21 21.62 44.01
N ASP A 349 -29.29 21.40 44.77
CA ASP A 349 -29.97 20.12 44.79
C ASP A 349 -30.78 19.90 43.50
N THR A 350 -31.35 20.96 42.93
CA THR A 350 -32.04 20.90 41.62
C THR A 350 -31.07 20.62 40.48
N VAL A 351 -29.90 21.29 40.47
CA VAL A 351 -28.84 21.05 39.46
C VAL A 351 -28.31 19.61 39.56
N ALA A 352 -28.12 19.10 40.78
CA ALA A 352 -27.67 17.73 41.01
C ALA A 352 -28.69 16.69 40.53
N ALA A 353 -29.98 16.86 40.86
CA ALA A 353 -31.03 15.93 40.46
C ALA A 353 -31.21 15.86 38.94
N GLU A 354 -31.09 16.99 38.23
CA GLU A 354 -31.20 17.01 36.77
C GLU A 354 -30.01 16.30 36.10
N ALA A 355 -28.81 16.46 36.66
CA ALA A 355 -27.61 15.77 36.17
C ALA A 355 -27.79 14.24 36.24
N GLU A 356 -28.31 13.72 37.35
CA GLU A 356 -28.56 12.29 37.53
C GLU A 356 -29.67 11.75 36.62
N ALA A 357 -30.70 12.56 36.36
CA ALA A 357 -31.82 12.17 35.51
C ALA A 357 -31.51 12.23 33.99
N ALA A 358 -30.37 12.80 33.59
CA ALA A 358 -30.04 13.15 32.21
C ALA A 358 -30.02 11.98 31.21
N LEU A 359 -29.90 10.73 31.68
CA LEU A 359 -29.94 9.54 30.82
C LEU A 359 -31.38 9.13 30.43
N SER A 360 -32.39 9.63 31.12
CA SER A 360 -33.78 9.19 30.98
C SER A 360 -34.36 9.40 29.57
N PRO A 361 -34.17 10.56 28.90
CA PRO A 361 -34.74 10.80 27.58
C PRO A 361 -34.16 9.87 26.50
N LYS A 362 -32.85 9.62 26.57
CA LYS A 362 -32.13 8.73 25.65
C LYS A 362 -32.53 7.28 25.88
N SER A 363 -32.75 6.88 27.13
CA SER A 363 -33.26 5.55 27.47
C SER A 363 -34.69 5.34 26.95
N ALA A 364 -35.56 6.34 27.12
CA ALA A 364 -36.94 6.30 26.64
C ALA A 364 -37.06 6.18 25.11
N LEU A 365 -36.20 6.88 24.35
CA LEU A 365 -36.12 6.78 22.89
C LEU A 365 -35.66 5.40 22.42
N LEU A 366 -34.86 4.71 23.23
CA LEU A 366 -34.40 3.34 22.97
C LEU A 366 -35.37 2.27 23.50
N GLN A 367 -36.58 2.67 23.93
CA GLN A 367 -37.58 1.80 24.58
C GLN A 367 -37.04 1.00 25.78
N ARG A 368 -35.98 1.49 26.42
CA ARG A 368 -35.47 0.96 27.69
C ARG A 368 -36.06 1.83 28.81
N PRO A 369 -36.70 1.27 29.86
CA PRO A 369 -37.20 2.10 30.94
C PRO A 369 -36.01 2.86 31.54
N ALA A 370 -36.14 4.19 31.63
CA ALA A 370 -35.15 5.01 32.32
C ALA A 370 -35.03 4.53 33.78
N PRO A 371 -33.82 4.46 34.36
CA PRO A 371 -33.67 4.16 35.77
C PRO A 371 -34.30 5.31 36.57
N GLY A 372 -35.51 5.12 37.07
CA GLY A 372 -36.11 6.05 38.03
C GLY A 372 -35.32 6.04 39.35
N PRO A 373 -35.42 7.09 40.18
CA PRO A 373 -34.76 7.12 41.48
C PRO A 373 -35.21 5.89 42.29
N SER A 374 -34.25 5.15 42.81
CA SER A 374 -34.43 3.88 43.47
C SER A 374 -35.37 3.99 44.69
N GLU A 375 -36.59 3.49 44.58
CA GLU A 375 -37.31 3.00 45.75
C GLU A 375 -36.79 1.59 46.10
N PRO A 376 -36.63 1.25 47.39
CA PRO A 376 -36.03 0.00 47.80
C PRO A 376 -36.89 -1.20 47.40
N ALA A 377 -36.23 -2.18 46.78
CA ALA A 377 -36.81 -3.35 46.12
C ALA A 377 -37.84 -4.12 46.96
N ARG A 378 -38.96 -4.47 46.32
CA ARG A 378 -39.81 -5.62 46.71
C ARG A 378 -39.50 -6.80 45.76
N PRO A 379 -39.46 -8.04 46.26
CA PRO A 379 -39.00 -9.19 45.47
C PRO A 379 -40.03 -9.58 44.39
N PRO A 380 -39.58 -10.24 43.30
CA PRO A 380 -40.33 -10.35 42.06
C PRO A 380 -41.45 -11.39 42.13
N ALA A 381 -42.54 -11.12 41.41
CA ALA A 381 -43.49 -12.12 40.97
C ALA A 381 -43.34 -12.31 39.45
N GLU A 382 -43.33 -13.58 39.05
CA GLU A 382 -42.99 -14.14 37.73
C GLU A 382 -43.91 -13.74 36.55
N LEU A 383 -43.43 -14.09 35.33
CA LEU A 383 -44.12 -14.41 34.04
C LEU A 383 -43.77 -13.43 32.88
N ALA A 384 -43.46 -13.79 31.61
CA ALA A 384 -43.06 -14.99 30.86
C ALA A 384 -42.61 -14.57 29.41
N ASP A 385 -41.85 -15.44 28.71
CA ASP A 385 -41.18 -15.35 27.39
C ASP A 385 -41.92 -14.78 26.15
N ASP A 386 -41.15 -14.20 25.21
CA ASP A 386 -41.06 -14.71 23.82
C ASP A 386 -39.68 -14.37 23.19
N ASP A 387 -39.08 -15.35 22.50
CA ASP A 387 -37.64 -15.57 22.35
C ASP A 387 -37.15 -15.27 20.90
N ALA A 388 -36.26 -14.29 20.73
CA ALA A 388 -35.44 -14.14 19.52
C ALA A 388 -33.99 -14.47 19.91
N LEU A 389 -33.60 -15.73 19.72
CA LEU A 389 -32.25 -16.25 19.99
C LEU A 389 -31.20 -15.43 19.24
N THR A 390 -30.62 -14.47 19.96
CA THR A 390 -29.48 -13.66 19.49
C THR A 390 -28.23 -14.29 20.09
N VAL A 391 -27.32 -14.75 19.24
CA VAL A 391 -26.11 -15.45 19.65
C VAL A 391 -24.91 -14.60 19.26
N SER A 392 -23.98 -14.41 20.19
CA SER A 392 -22.72 -13.72 19.92
C SER A 392 -21.56 -14.58 20.37
N ALA A 393 -20.48 -14.63 19.58
CA ALA A 393 -19.23 -15.27 19.98
C ALA A 393 -18.03 -14.42 19.55
N PRO A 394 -17.00 -14.31 20.41
CA PRO A 394 -15.71 -13.79 20.00
C PRO A 394 -14.96 -14.84 19.18
N ALA A 395 -14.22 -14.38 18.18
CA ALA A 395 -13.24 -15.13 17.43
C ALA A 395 -12.00 -14.26 17.23
N VAL A 396 -10.89 -14.88 16.85
CA VAL A 396 -9.66 -14.17 16.48
C VAL A 396 -9.34 -14.57 15.05
N VAL A 397 -8.96 -13.58 14.24
CA VAL A 397 -8.41 -13.84 12.91
C VAL A 397 -7.03 -14.45 13.12
N VAL A 398 -6.89 -15.73 12.82
CA VAL A 398 -5.66 -16.48 13.09
C VAL A 398 -4.80 -16.68 11.83
N ASN A 399 -5.36 -16.48 10.64
CA ASN A 399 -4.61 -16.54 9.38
C ASN A 399 -3.78 -15.28 9.16
N GLU A 400 -2.54 -15.47 8.70
CA GLU A 400 -1.53 -14.43 8.50
C GLU A 400 -1.99 -13.32 7.54
N GLY A 401 -2.67 -13.68 6.45
CA GLY A 401 -3.22 -12.74 5.46
C GLY A 401 -4.38 -11.88 5.96
N GLY A 402 -4.98 -12.24 7.10
CA GLY A 402 -6.16 -11.55 7.62
C GLY A 402 -7.44 -11.77 6.79
N LEU A 403 -8.49 -10.98 7.00
CA LEU A 403 -9.75 -11.11 6.26
C LEU A 403 -9.70 -10.42 4.90
N HIS A 404 -8.79 -10.84 4.02
CA HIS A 404 -8.72 -10.38 2.63
C HIS A 404 -9.78 -11.07 1.74
N ALA A 405 -9.75 -10.82 0.43
CA ALA A 405 -10.83 -11.18 -0.50
C ALA A 405 -11.22 -12.68 -0.52
N ARG A 406 -10.28 -13.60 -0.31
CA ARG A 406 -10.57 -15.04 -0.29
C ARG A 406 -11.22 -15.49 1.03
N PRO A 407 -10.61 -15.26 2.22
CA PRO A 407 -11.28 -15.46 3.51
C PRO A 407 -12.66 -14.80 3.58
N ALA A 408 -12.77 -13.57 3.06
CA ALA A 408 -14.05 -12.86 2.97
C ALA A 408 -15.08 -13.59 2.09
N ALA A 409 -14.65 -14.14 0.95
CA ALA A 409 -15.50 -14.95 0.07
C ALA A 409 -15.93 -16.27 0.72
N GLU A 410 -15.04 -16.94 1.46
CA GLU A 410 -15.36 -18.18 2.18
C GLU A 410 -16.33 -17.95 3.35
N ILE A 411 -16.12 -16.88 4.12
CA ILE A 411 -17.06 -16.41 5.16
C ILE A 411 -18.43 -16.17 4.54
N ALA A 412 -18.49 -15.43 3.44
CA ALA A 412 -19.75 -15.12 2.77
C ALA A 412 -20.45 -16.35 2.19
N ALA A 413 -19.70 -17.27 1.59
CA ALA A 413 -20.23 -18.52 1.07
C ALA A 413 -20.84 -19.38 2.20
N LEU A 414 -20.15 -19.47 3.34
CA LEU A 414 -20.66 -20.18 4.52
C LEU A 414 -21.90 -19.47 5.11
N ALA A 415 -21.85 -18.15 5.27
CA ALA A 415 -22.95 -17.34 5.82
C ALA A 415 -24.21 -17.34 4.92
N ALA A 416 -24.05 -17.53 3.61
CA ALA A 416 -25.16 -17.66 2.68
C ALA A 416 -25.96 -18.97 2.87
N GLY A 417 -25.38 -19.99 3.50
CA GLY A 417 -26.04 -21.25 3.81
C GLY A 417 -27.02 -21.19 4.98
N PHE A 418 -27.04 -20.09 5.74
CA PHE A 418 -27.86 -19.90 6.93
C PHE A 418 -28.93 -18.83 6.70
N THR A 419 -30.06 -18.95 7.42
CA THR A 419 -31.15 -17.97 7.38
C THR A 419 -30.93 -16.78 8.32
N ALA A 420 -30.19 -16.97 9.42
CA ALA A 420 -29.87 -15.94 10.41
C ALA A 420 -29.12 -14.74 9.80
N GLU A 421 -29.41 -13.54 10.30
CA GLU A 421 -28.61 -12.36 9.99
C GLU A 421 -27.29 -12.43 10.75
N LEU A 422 -26.17 -12.32 10.01
CA LEU A 422 -24.81 -12.53 10.52
C LEU A 422 -23.98 -11.27 10.32
N THR A 423 -23.38 -10.78 11.40
CA THR A 423 -22.58 -9.55 11.41
C THR A 423 -21.21 -9.81 12.04
N LEU A 424 -20.16 -9.32 11.40
CA LEU A 424 -18.79 -9.30 11.94
C LEU A 424 -18.46 -7.89 12.43
N THR A 425 -17.99 -7.79 13.66
CA THR A 425 -17.58 -6.51 14.28
C THR A 425 -16.12 -6.56 14.69
N VAL A 426 -15.36 -5.52 14.34
CA VAL A 426 -13.97 -5.29 14.76
C VAL A 426 -13.90 -3.95 15.48
N ASP A 427 -13.15 -3.88 16.59
CA ASP A 427 -13.04 -2.65 17.38
C ASP A 427 -12.51 -1.47 16.54
N GLY A 428 -13.23 -0.35 16.59
CA GLY A 428 -12.90 0.86 15.83
C GLY A 428 -13.30 0.83 14.34
N LYS A 429 -13.97 -0.23 13.87
CA LYS A 429 -14.50 -0.36 12.50
C LYS A 429 -16.03 -0.47 12.51
N PRO A 430 -16.73 0.00 11.44
CA PRO A 430 -18.16 -0.24 11.31
C PRO A 430 -18.44 -1.75 11.17
N PRO A 431 -19.57 -2.27 11.70
CA PRO A 431 -19.93 -3.67 11.55
C PRO A 431 -20.13 -4.03 10.07
N ALA A 432 -19.64 -5.20 9.67
CA ALA A 432 -19.77 -5.73 8.32
C ALA A 432 -20.76 -6.90 8.27
N SER A 433 -21.57 -6.96 7.22
CA SER A 433 -22.39 -8.15 6.96
C SER A 433 -21.49 -9.33 6.63
N ALA A 434 -21.68 -10.47 7.32
CA ALA A 434 -20.92 -11.69 7.03
C ALA A 434 -21.26 -12.30 5.66
N ARG A 435 -22.26 -11.77 4.94
CA ARG A 435 -22.62 -12.19 3.57
C ARG A 435 -22.01 -11.32 2.47
N SER A 436 -21.27 -10.28 2.83
CA SER A 436 -20.70 -9.29 1.91
C SER A 436 -19.16 -9.42 1.90
N PRO A 437 -18.57 -10.18 0.95
CA PRO A 437 -17.13 -10.26 0.80
C PRO A 437 -16.44 -8.90 0.77
N LEU A 438 -17.05 -7.89 0.11
CA LEU A 438 -16.49 -6.55 0.03
C LEU A 438 -16.48 -5.84 1.38
N ALA A 439 -17.57 -5.91 2.17
CA ALA A 439 -17.59 -5.29 3.49
C ALA A 439 -16.68 -5.98 4.50
N ILE A 440 -16.54 -7.31 4.40
CA ILE A 440 -15.60 -8.07 5.23
C ILE A 440 -14.17 -7.64 4.90
N ALA A 441 -13.82 -7.51 3.63
CA ALA A 441 -12.49 -7.07 3.21
C ALA A 441 -12.13 -5.66 3.70
N VAL A 442 -13.12 -4.75 3.75
CA VAL A 442 -12.96 -3.37 4.26
C VAL A 442 -12.68 -3.31 5.77
N LEU A 443 -13.02 -4.36 6.53
CA LEU A 443 -12.60 -4.45 7.94
C LEU A 443 -11.07 -4.42 8.06
N ALA A 444 -10.35 -4.88 7.04
CA ALA A 444 -8.89 -4.98 7.01
C ALA A 444 -8.34 -5.66 8.28
N ALA A 445 -9.06 -6.68 8.74
CA ALA A 445 -8.75 -7.38 9.98
C ALA A 445 -7.52 -8.27 9.74
N THR A 446 -6.36 -7.84 10.22
CA THR A 446 -5.11 -8.62 10.15
C THR A 446 -5.12 -9.74 11.17
N ALA A 447 -4.19 -10.68 11.06
CA ALA A 447 -3.98 -11.69 12.08
C ALA A 447 -3.86 -11.08 13.50
N GLY A 448 -4.48 -11.71 14.50
CA GLY A 448 -4.59 -11.21 15.88
C GLY A 448 -5.76 -10.29 16.13
N THR A 449 -6.47 -9.85 15.08
CA THR A 449 -7.66 -9.01 15.25
C THR A 449 -8.79 -9.80 15.91
N ALA A 450 -9.30 -9.30 17.04
CA ALA A 450 -10.50 -9.83 17.66
C ALA A 450 -11.73 -9.44 16.82
N VAL A 451 -12.49 -10.45 16.40
CA VAL A 451 -13.72 -10.31 15.62
C VAL A 451 -14.87 -10.83 16.46
N ARG A 452 -15.90 -10.02 16.67
CA ARG A 452 -17.16 -10.48 17.26
C ARG A 452 -18.13 -10.89 16.16
N ILE A 453 -18.66 -12.10 16.27
CA ILE A 453 -19.66 -12.66 15.35
C ILE A 453 -21.01 -12.58 16.06
N ASP A 454 -21.93 -11.78 15.52
CA ASP A 454 -23.29 -11.65 16.02
C ASP A 454 -24.26 -12.30 15.03
N ALA A 455 -25.17 -13.15 15.52
CA ALA A 455 -26.21 -13.78 14.74
C ALA A 455 -27.60 -13.64 15.36
N ALA A 456 -28.60 -13.32 14.55
CA ALA A 456 -30.00 -13.28 14.97
C ALA A 456 -30.87 -14.11 14.02
N GLY A 457 -31.59 -15.10 14.56
CA GLY A 457 -32.45 -15.99 13.76
C GLY A 457 -32.53 -17.43 14.27
N VAL A 458 -33.35 -18.23 13.61
CA VAL A 458 -33.67 -19.61 14.03
C VAL A 458 -32.48 -20.57 14.00
N ASP A 459 -31.46 -20.28 13.19
CA ASP A 459 -30.21 -21.04 13.06
C ASP A 459 -28.98 -20.24 13.54
N ALA A 460 -29.19 -19.17 14.34
CA ALA A 460 -28.13 -18.27 14.81
C ALA A 460 -26.98 -19.00 15.53
N ARG A 461 -27.27 -19.99 16.37
CA ARG A 461 -26.24 -20.74 17.08
C ARG A 461 -25.38 -21.58 16.13
N ALA A 462 -26.01 -22.30 15.20
CA ALA A 462 -25.31 -23.12 14.22
C ALA A 462 -24.46 -22.27 13.27
N ALA A 463 -24.94 -21.09 12.89
CA ALA A 463 -24.23 -20.15 12.03
C ALA A 463 -23.00 -19.55 12.72
N VAL A 464 -23.11 -19.14 13.99
CA VAL A 464 -21.99 -18.65 14.79
C VAL A 464 -20.95 -19.74 14.99
N ASP A 465 -21.35 -20.94 15.41
CA ASP A 465 -20.42 -22.05 15.65
C ASP A 465 -19.67 -22.45 14.36
N ALA A 466 -20.35 -22.42 13.19
CA ALA A 466 -19.73 -22.68 11.90
C ALA A 466 -18.73 -21.60 11.47
N LEU A 467 -19.03 -20.31 11.67
CA LEU A 467 -18.12 -19.21 11.35
C LEU A 467 -16.92 -19.15 12.31
N VAL A 468 -17.10 -19.42 13.60
CA VAL A 468 -16.00 -19.56 14.57
C VAL A 468 -15.09 -20.71 14.15
N ALA A 469 -15.66 -21.85 13.77
CA ALA A 469 -14.88 -22.97 13.27
C ALA A 469 -14.11 -22.62 11.99
N LEU A 470 -14.73 -21.93 11.03
CA LEU A 470 -14.07 -21.50 9.80
C LEU A 470 -12.92 -20.53 10.09
N LEU A 471 -13.13 -19.52 10.94
CA LEU A 471 -12.07 -18.60 11.37
C LEU A 471 -10.92 -19.34 12.05
N ALA A 472 -11.21 -20.33 12.89
CA ALA A 472 -10.20 -21.16 13.56
C ALA A 472 -9.39 -22.05 12.60
N THR A 473 -9.94 -22.42 11.43
CA THR A 473 -9.16 -23.11 10.38
C THR A 473 -8.23 -22.18 9.61
N GLY A 474 -8.40 -20.86 9.78
CA GLY A 474 -7.70 -19.84 9.00
C GLY A 474 -7.88 -20.00 7.50
N PHE A 475 -9.00 -20.54 7.00
CA PHE A 475 -9.30 -20.59 5.56
C PHE A 475 -8.28 -21.39 4.73
N GLY A 476 -7.58 -22.35 5.37
CA GLY A 476 -6.48 -23.09 4.73
C GLY A 476 -5.21 -22.26 4.53
N GLU A 477 -5.12 -21.10 5.19
CA GLU A 477 -3.95 -20.20 5.21
C GLU A 477 -3.04 -20.44 6.41
N PRO A 478 -1.79 -19.95 6.34
CA PRO A 478 -0.84 -20.01 7.44
C PRO A 478 -1.42 -19.39 8.70
N LEU A 479 -1.40 -20.14 9.81
CA LEU A 479 -1.88 -19.66 11.10
C LEU A 479 -0.72 -19.03 11.88
N ILE A 480 -0.98 -17.93 12.58
CA ILE A 480 -0.04 -17.41 13.57
C ILE A 480 -0.07 -18.29 14.81
N ALA A 481 0.97 -19.11 15.00
CA ALA A 481 1.06 -20.14 16.04
C ALA A 481 0.80 -19.63 17.47
N GLU A 482 1.16 -18.38 17.78
CA GLU A 482 0.94 -17.76 19.10
C GLU A 482 -0.54 -17.44 19.41
N LEU A 483 -1.42 -17.42 18.39
CA LEU A 483 -2.85 -17.10 18.52
C LEU A 483 -3.74 -18.36 18.54
N VAL A 484 -3.16 -19.55 18.41
CA VAL A 484 -3.88 -20.84 18.30
C VAL A 484 -4.08 -21.54 19.65
N GLU A 485 -3.38 -21.12 20.72
CA GLU A 485 -3.46 -21.72 22.06
C GLU A 485 -4.57 -21.11 22.94
N PRO A 486 -5.33 -21.90 23.73
CA PRO A 486 -6.26 -21.36 24.71
C PRO A 486 -5.51 -20.80 25.92
N ALA A 487 -5.86 -19.57 26.32
CA ALA A 487 -5.28 -18.91 27.48
C ALA A 487 -5.53 -19.68 28.78
N ASP A 488 -4.46 -20.08 29.48
CA ASP A 488 -4.53 -20.36 30.92
C ASP A 488 -3.29 -19.90 31.71
N ALA A 489 -3.58 -19.50 32.95
CA ALA A 489 -2.83 -18.82 34.00
C ALA A 489 -1.27 -18.94 34.12
N GLY A 490 -0.63 -17.77 34.26
CA GLY A 490 0.12 -17.42 35.48
C GLY A 490 1.66 -17.46 35.49
N THR A 491 2.22 -16.44 36.17
CA THR A 491 3.53 -16.36 36.89
C THR A 491 4.76 -15.72 36.20
N ALA A 492 4.91 -14.41 36.43
CA ALA A 492 5.99 -13.69 37.14
C ALA A 492 7.51 -13.85 36.79
N ILE A 493 8.11 -12.66 36.55
CA ILE A 493 9.45 -12.14 36.93
C ILE A 493 10.66 -12.45 36.02
N GLY A 494 11.29 -11.35 35.56
CA GLY A 494 12.69 -11.32 35.14
C GLY A 494 13.16 -9.92 34.75
N THR A 495 13.52 -9.08 35.72
CA THR A 495 14.19 -7.78 35.54
C THR A 495 15.67 -7.91 35.14
N ALA A 496 16.20 -6.81 34.57
CA ALA A 496 17.61 -6.43 34.39
C ALA A 496 18.24 -6.85 33.04
N THR A 497 18.99 -6.03 32.30
CA THR A 497 19.53 -4.66 32.45
C THR A 497 20.25 -4.37 31.12
N ALA A 498 20.02 -3.23 30.48
CA ALA A 498 20.84 -2.77 29.35
C ALA A 498 21.82 -1.70 29.86
N THR A 499 23.11 -2.02 29.80
CA THR A 499 24.23 -1.15 30.13
C THR A 499 24.52 -0.21 28.96
N SER A 500 24.70 1.07 29.27
CA SER A 500 25.22 2.13 28.41
C SER A 500 26.74 2.05 28.25
N ALA A 501 27.27 2.41 27.07
CA ALA A 501 28.35 3.39 26.90
C ALA A 501 28.82 3.50 25.43
N ASP A 502 28.52 4.67 24.86
CA ASP A 502 29.40 5.63 24.17
C ASP A 502 30.34 5.29 22.98
N ASP A 503 30.20 6.22 22.03
CA ASP A 503 31.21 6.98 21.28
C ASP A 503 31.74 6.53 19.92
N SER A 504 31.13 7.16 18.91
CA SER A 504 31.76 7.99 17.86
C SER A 504 32.63 7.32 16.78
N ILE A 505 32.33 7.64 15.51
CA ILE A 505 33.27 8.18 14.52
C ILE A 505 32.46 8.80 13.35
N ALA A 506 32.99 9.94 12.89
CA ALA A 506 32.42 10.93 11.99
C ALA A 506 32.05 10.46 10.58
N ALA A 507 30.93 10.98 10.07
CA ALA A 507 30.55 10.92 8.66
C ALA A 507 31.28 12.02 7.86
N ALA A 508 32.04 11.61 6.85
CA ALA A 508 32.58 12.50 5.82
C ALA A 508 31.50 12.74 4.74
N ALA A 509 31.30 14.01 4.37
CA ALA A 509 30.33 14.43 3.36
C ALA A 509 30.78 14.05 1.93
N PRO A 510 29.87 13.59 1.05
CA PRO A 510 30.13 13.54 -0.38
C PRO A 510 29.71 14.85 -1.07
N ALA A 511 30.56 15.32 -1.98
CA ALA A 511 30.37 16.47 -2.86
C ALA A 511 29.35 16.16 -3.99
N PRO A 512 28.77 17.18 -4.66
CA PRO A 512 27.67 16.98 -5.61
C PRO A 512 28.18 16.34 -6.91
N VAL A 513 27.50 15.27 -7.32
CA VAL A 513 27.69 14.65 -8.64
C VAL A 513 26.67 15.28 -9.58
N SER A 514 27.14 16.13 -10.49
CA SER A 514 26.38 16.54 -11.66
C SER A 514 26.34 15.38 -12.65
N GLY A 515 25.16 14.86 -12.95
CA GLY A 515 24.98 13.80 -13.96
C GLY A 515 23.51 13.67 -14.36
N THR A 516 23.23 13.96 -15.62
CA THR A 516 21.96 13.75 -16.33
C THR A 516 21.47 12.30 -16.18
N GLY A 517 20.28 12.09 -15.59
CA GLY A 517 19.67 10.76 -15.49
C GLY A 517 19.14 10.24 -16.84
N PRO A 518 19.15 8.91 -17.10
CA PRO A 518 18.55 8.33 -18.30
C PRO A 518 17.05 8.02 -18.11
N GLY A 519 16.22 8.64 -18.95
CA GLY A 519 15.12 8.05 -19.73
C GLY A 519 13.92 7.35 -19.07
N THR A 520 12.77 8.02 -19.06
CA THR A 520 11.41 7.45 -18.98
C THR A 520 10.93 6.95 -20.36
N GLY A 521 11.67 6.01 -20.98
CA GLY A 521 11.37 5.49 -22.33
C GLY A 521 10.87 4.04 -22.34
N PRO A 522 10.40 3.54 -23.51
CA PRO A 522 10.05 2.14 -23.74
C PRO A 522 11.14 1.17 -23.27
N LEU A 523 10.75 0.11 -22.58
CA LEU A 523 11.66 -0.90 -22.02
C LEU A 523 11.35 -2.29 -22.57
N GLY A 524 12.33 -2.92 -23.22
CA GLY A 524 12.27 -4.34 -23.58
C GLY A 524 12.37 -5.20 -22.32
N VAL A 525 11.38 -6.06 -22.09
CA VAL A 525 11.32 -6.91 -20.88
C VAL A 525 11.44 -8.39 -21.19
N SER A 526 11.17 -8.82 -22.42
CA SER A 526 11.30 -10.20 -22.85
C SER A 526 11.83 -10.22 -24.29
N ALA A 527 13.00 -10.79 -24.49
CA ALA A 527 13.75 -10.71 -25.73
C ALA A 527 13.04 -11.39 -26.92
N GLY A 528 13.35 -10.90 -28.12
CA GLY A 528 12.86 -11.40 -29.39
C GLY A 528 12.28 -10.28 -30.24
N ARG A 529 12.27 -10.51 -31.57
CA ARG A 529 11.86 -9.49 -32.54
C ARG A 529 10.83 -10.07 -33.50
N VAL A 530 9.66 -9.45 -33.56
CA VAL A 530 8.54 -9.92 -34.40
C VAL A 530 7.86 -8.77 -35.11
N ILE A 531 7.18 -9.09 -36.20
CA ILE A 531 6.20 -8.21 -36.84
C ILE A 531 4.86 -8.92 -36.86
N GLY A 532 3.80 -8.19 -36.50
CA GLY A 532 2.44 -8.67 -36.63
C GLY A 532 1.43 -7.53 -36.63
N PRO A 533 0.19 -7.82 -37.05
CA PRO A 533 -0.90 -6.88 -36.90
C PRO A 533 -1.21 -6.68 -35.42
N VAL A 534 -1.47 -5.43 -35.02
CA VAL A 534 -1.92 -5.08 -33.68
C VAL A 534 -3.30 -5.63 -33.44
N ALA A 535 -3.50 -6.18 -32.26
CA ALA A 535 -4.80 -6.34 -31.64
C ALA A 535 -4.81 -5.52 -30.35
N VAL A 536 -5.65 -4.49 -30.28
CA VAL A 536 -5.71 -3.63 -29.08
C VAL A 536 -6.65 -4.27 -28.06
N LEU A 537 -6.13 -4.52 -26.85
CA LEU A 537 -6.93 -4.87 -25.69
C LEU A 537 -7.67 -3.62 -25.21
N VAL A 538 -8.96 -3.54 -25.49
CA VAL A 538 -9.79 -2.41 -25.07
C VAL A 538 -10.24 -2.65 -23.62
N HIS A 539 -9.71 -1.89 -22.66
CA HIS A 539 -10.23 -1.83 -21.30
C HIS A 539 -11.28 -0.72 -21.11
N ALA A 540 -11.26 0.34 -21.92
CA ALA A 540 -12.07 1.50 -21.65
C ALA A 540 -13.51 1.36 -22.15
N ILE A 541 -14.39 0.85 -21.29
CA ILE A 541 -15.81 1.19 -21.37
C ILE A 541 -15.94 2.69 -21.06
N ALA A 542 -16.51 3.44 -21.99
CA ALA A 542 -16.75 4.86 -21.78
C ALA A 542 -17.64 5.09 -20.56
N GLU A 543 -17.29 6.06 -19.72
CA GLU A 543 -18.08 6.40 -18.54
C GLU A 543 -19.55 6.70 -18.95
N PRO A 544 -20.54 5.96 -18.42
CA PRO A 544 -21.94 6.17 -18.77
C PRO A 544 -22.40 7.58 -18.39
N PRO A 545 -23.21 8.33 -19.16
CA PRO A 545 -23.52 9.73 -18.84
C PRO A 545 -24.23 9.91 -17.47
N ALA A 546 -23.75 10.87 -16.66
CA ALA A 546 -24.32 11.16 -15.32
C ALA A 546 -25.71 11.83 -15.36
N THR A 547 -26.12 12.36 -16.52
CA THR A 547 -27.36 13.13 -16.69
C THR A 547 -28.57 12.28 -17.08
N ALA A 548 -28.37 11.01 -17.41
CA ALA A 548 -29.45 10.11 -17.79
C ALA A 548 -30.20 9.61 -16.53
N VAL A 549 -31.51 9.90 -16.45
CA VAL A 549 -32.35 9.52 -15.31
C VAL A 549 -33.56 8.72 -15.79
N LEU A 550 -33.77 7.55 -15.20
CA LEU A 550 -34.92 6.68 -15.44
C LEU A 550 -36.20 7.23 -14.79
N ALA A 551 -37.28 7.18 -15.55
CA ALA A 551 -38.61 7.45 -15.06
C ALA A 551 -39.00 6.45 -13.94
N PRO A 552 -39.73 6.88 -12.89
CA PRO A 552 -40.07 6.03 -11.75
C PRO A 552 -40.62 4.63 -12.07
N PRO A 553 -41.51 4.45 -13.08
CA PRO A 553 -42.03 3.12 -13.42
C PRO A 553 -40.98 2.14 -13.95
N ALA A 554 -39.89 2.64 -14.55
CA ALA A 554 -38.83 1.82 -15.14
C ALA A 554 -37.76 1.38 -14.13
N ARG A 555 -37.69 2.02 -12.96
CA ARG A 555 -36.61 1.82 -11.97
C ARG A 555 -36.58 0.41 -11.38
N ALA A 556 -37.74 -0.16 -11.08
CA ALA A 556 -37.83 -1.51 -10.50
C ALA A 556 -37.35 -2.58 -11.49
N ALA A 557 -37.75 -2.46 -12.77
CA ALA A 557 -37.30 -3.36 -13.82
C ALA A 557 -35.79 -3.20 -14.09
N ALA A 558 -35.29 -1.96 -14.16
CA ALA A 558 -33.87 -1.67 -14.33
C ALA A 558 -32.99 -2.22 -13.20
N ALA A 559 -33.46 -2.16 -11.94
CA ALA A 559 -32.79 -2.78 -10.81
C ALA A 559 -32.71 -4.31 -10.92
N GLY A 560 -33.74 -4.95 -11.50
CA GLY A 560 -33.72 -6.39 -11.80
C GLY A 560 -32.69 -6.73 -12.89
N ILE A 561 -32.67 -5.96 -13.98
CA ILE A 561 -31.72 -6.13 -15.08
C ILE A 561 -30.26 -6.00 -14.60
N LEU A 562 -29.98 -5.01 -13.74
CA LEU A 562 -28.65 -4.85 -13.15
C LEU A 562 -28.22 -6.09 -12.34
N ARG A 563 -29.12 -6.59 -11.48
CA ARG A 563 -28.85 -7.78 -10.66
C ARG A 563 -28.53 -9.00 -11.54
N ASP A 564 -29.34 -9.25 -12.56
CA ASP A 564 -29.12 -10.35 -13.49
C ASP A 564 -27.77 -10.23 -14.21
N ALA A 565 -27.35 -9.00 -14.54
CA ALA A 565 -26.07 -8.73 -15.19
C ALA A 565 -24.86 -9.00 -14.28
N LEU A 566 -24.90 -8.53 -13.03
CA LEU A 566 -23.88 -8.81 -12.00
C LEU A 566 -23.76 -10.31 -11.73
N GLU A 567 -24.88 -10.99 -11.53
CA GLU A 567 -24.90 -12.45 -11.31
C GLU A 567 -24.38 -13.23 -12.53
N ALA A 568 -24.72 -12.80 -13.75
CA ALA A 568 -24.22 -13.43 -14.96
C ALA A 568 -22.70 -13.27 -15.11
N THR A 569 -22.15 -12.10 -14.77
CA THR A 569 -20.71 -11.87 -14.75
C THR A 569 -20.02 -12.72 -13.67
N ALA A 570 -20.60 -12.83 -12.47
CA ALA A 570 -20.09 -13.71 -11.42
C ALA A 570 -20.09 -15.20 -11.81
N ARG A 571 -21.10 -15.66 -12.57
CA ARG A 571 -21.14 -17.04 -13.12
C ARG A 571 -20.06 -17.26 -14.17
N ASP A 572 -19.74 -16.24 -14.97
CA ASP A 572 -18.73 -16.33 -16.00
C ASP A 572 -17.32 -16.55 -15.43
N TYR A 573 -16.93 -15.75 -14.43
CA TYR A 573 -15.67 -15.95 -13.72
C TYR A 573 -15.56 -17.31 -13.03
N ARG A 574 -16.66 -17.79 -12.40
CA ARG A 574 -16.70 -19.14 -11.81
C ARG A 574 -16.42 -20.24 -12.83
N ARG A 575 -17.07 -20.18 -14.00
CA ARG A 575 -16.82 -21.14 -15.09
C ARG A 575 -15.37 -21.12 -15.53
N ARG A 576 -14.78 -19.94 -15.70
CA ARG A 576 -13.36 -19.78 -16.08
C ARG A 576 -12.41 -20.31 -14.99
N ALA A 577 -12.77 -20.14 -13.72
CA ALA A 577 -12.01 -20.68 -12.60
C ALA A 577 -12.00 -22.22 -12.61
N GLU A 578 -13.12 -22.88 -12.94
CA GLU A 578 -13.22 -24.35 -13.05
C GLU A 578 -12.33 -24.93 -14.17
N GLU A 579 -12.11 -24.16 -15.24
CA GLU A 579 -11.27 -24.51 -16.39
C GLU A 579 -9.77 -24.19 -16.16
N THR A 580 -9.44 -23.55 -15.03
CA THR A 580 -8.10 -23.06 -14.68
C THR A 580 -7.56 -23.80 -13.45
N SER A 581 -6.23 -23.91 -13.31
CA SER A 581 -5.58 -24.58 -12.17
C SER A 581 -4.60 -23.67 -11.44
N GLY A 582 -4.42 -23.88 -10.12
CA GLY A 582 -3.47 -23.16 -9.28
C GLY A 582 -3.93 -21.74 -8.91
N HIS A 583 -2.99 -20.87 -8.54
CA HIS A 583 -3.27 -19.50 -8.08
C HIS A 583 -4.18 -18.67 -9.01
N ARG A 584 -4.10 -18.90 -10.33
CA ARG A 584 -4.96 -18.22 -11.32
C ARG A 584 -6.45 -18.56 -11.13
N ALA A 585 -6.77 -19.79 -10.73
CA ALA A 585 -8.13 -20.19 -10.43
C ALA A 585 -8.64 -19.48 -9.16
N GLU A 586 -7.80 -19.36 -8.13
CA GLU A 586 -8.13 -18.68 -6.88
C GLU A 586 -8.45 -17.19 -7.09
N VAL A 587 -7.66 -16.50 -7.93
CA VAL A 587 -7.92 -15.11 -8.31
C VAL A 587 -9.29 -15.00 -8.98
N LEU A 588 -9.61 -15.87 -9.95
CA LEU A 588 -10.90 -15.86 -10.64
C LEU A 588 -12.08 -16.17 -9.69
N VAL A 589 -11.90 -17.05 -8.70
CA VAL A 589 -12.91 -17.31 -7.66
C VAL A 589 -13.15 -16.05 -6.81
N ALA A 590 -12.08 -15.37 -6.40
CA ALA A 590 -12.20 -14.12 -5.64
C ALA A 590 -12.90 -13.01 -6.45
N THR A 591 -12.52 -12.82 -7.72
CA THR A 591 -13.17 -11.86 -8.62
C THR A 591 -14.65 -12.21 -8.84
N ALA A 592 -14.99 -13.50 -8.94
CA ALA A 592 -16.38 -13.95 -9.04
C ALA A 592 -17.20 -13.60 -7.78
N ALA A 593 -16.59 -13.73 -6.60
CA ALA A 593 -17.23 -13.38 -5.34
C ALA A 593 -17.48 -11.86 -5.24
N MET A 594 -16.54 -11.03 -5.71
CA MET A 594 -16.73 -9.57 -5.78
C MET A 594 -17.88 -9.20 -6.73
N ALA A 595 -17.94 -9.80 -7.92
CA ALA A 595 -19.01 -9.54 -8.89
C ALA A 595 -20.40 -9.96 -8.40
N GLY A 596 -20.46 -10.99 -7.56
CA GLY A 596 -21.69 -11.52 -6.96
C GLY A 596 -22.01 -10.97 -5.58
N ASP A 597 -21.30 -9.95 -5.12
CA ASP A 597 -21.43 -9.43 -3.75
C ASP A 597 -22.84 -8.85 -3.51
N PRO A 598 -23.59 -9.34 -2.50
CA PRO A 598 -24.96 -8.90 -2.24
C PRO A 598 -25.08 -7.42 -1.88
N GLN A 599 -24.06 -6.84 -1.25
CA GLN A 599 -24.05 -5.43 -0.88
C GLN A 599 -23.78 -4.55 -2.09
N LEU A 600 -22.83 -4.90 -2.95
CA LEU A 600 -22.61 -4.21 -4.23
C LEU A 600 -23.88 -4.21 -5.08
N ILE A 601 -24.55 -5.37 -5.17
CA ILE A 601 -25.82 -5.53 -5.89
C ILE A 601 -26.88 -4.60 -5.30
N GLU A 602 -27.03 -4.57 -3.98
CA GLU A 602 -28.09 -3.78 -3.33
C GLU A 602 -27.80 -2.27 -3.31
N GLU A 603 -26.55 -1.85 -3.15
CA GLU A 603 -26.13 -0.45 -3.23
C GLU A 603 -26.42 0.12 -4.63
N ALA A 604 -25.99 -0.59 -5.68
CA ALA A 604 -26.23 -0.16 -7.05
C ALA A 604 -27.73 -0.24 -7.42
N ALA A 605 -28.44 -1.31 -7.04
CA ALA A 605 -29.89 -1.42 -7.27
C ALA A 605 -30.69 -0.39 -6.47
N GLY A 606 -30.25 -0.05 -5.26
CA GLY A 606 -30.81 0.98 -4.39
C GLY A 606 -30.65 2.37 -5.01
N ALA A 607 -29.49 2.67 -5.60
CA ALA A 607 -29.26 3.91 -6.33
C ALA A 607 -30.21 4.08 -7.53
N ILE A 608 -30.49 3.01 -8.27
CA ILE A 608 -31.51 3.02 -9.35
C ILE A 608 -32.89 3.36 -8.78
N ARG A 609 -33.30 2.71 -7.68
CA ARG A 609 -34.63 2.94 -7.08
C ARG A 609 -34.78 4.36 -6.54
N ALA A 610 -33.81 4.81 -5.75
CA ALA A 610 -33.85 6.09 -5.05
C ALA A 610 -33.60 7.28 -5.99
N ARG A 611 -32.47 7.26 -6.70
CA ARG A 611 -31.99 8.38 -7.52
C ARG A 611 -32.44 8.30 -8.98
N GLY A 612 -32.88 7.13 -9.44
CA GLY A 612 -33.28 6.93 -10.84
C GLY A 612 -32.10 6.80 -11.78
N LEU A 613 -30.91 6.40 -11.31
CA LEU A 613 -29.77 6.16 -12.19
C LEU A 613 -30.07 5.05 -13.20
N THR A 614 -29.42 5.10 -14.36
CA THR A 614 -29.41 3.96 -15.29
C THR A 614 -28.56 2.82 -14.72
N PRO A 615 -28.79 1.55 -15.11
CA PRO A 615 -28.03 0.40 -14.62
C PRO A 615 -26.51 0.55 -14.74
N GLU A 616 -26.05 1.09 -15.86
CA GLU A 616 -24.63 1.24 -16.18
C GLU A 616 -23.97 2.29 -15.28
N ARG A 617 -24.66 3.43 -15.06
CA ARG A 617 -24.18 4.48 -14.16
C ARG A 617 -24.21 4.03 -12.69
N ALA A 618 -25.22 3.27 -12.29
CA ALA A 618 -25.33 2.76 -10.93
C ALA A 618 -24.19 1.81 -10.55
N VAL A 619 -23.81 0.88 -11.45
CA VAL A 619 -22.66 -0.02 -11.20
C VAL A 619 -21.33 0.72 -11.28
N TRP A 620 -21.21 1.73 -12.15
CA TRP A 620 -20.02 2.57 -12.24
C TRP A 620 -19.74 3.29 -10.91
N GLU A 621 -20.75 3.95 -10.34
CA GLU A 621 -20.62 4.64 -9.06
C GLU A 621 -20.34 3.68 -7.90
N ALA A 622 -21.11 2.59 -7.79
CA ALA A 622 -20.95 1.64 -6.69
C ALA A 622 -19.55 0.99 -6.67
N ILE A 623 -19.01 0.61 -7.83
CA ILE A 623 -17.65 0.05 -7.89
C ILE A 623 -16.59 1.13 -7.64
N ALA A 624 -16.80 2.37 -8.08
CA ALA A 624 -15.88 3.46 -7.79
C ALA A 624 -15.77 3.72 -6.27
N ASP A 625 -16.89 3.66 -5.55
CA ASP A 625 -16.93 3.82 -4.09
C ASP A 625 -16.17 2.68 -3.38
N VAL A 626 -16.33 1.44 -3.83
CA VAL A 626 -15.59 0.29 -3.29
C VAL A 626 -14.08 0.40 -3.61
N ALA A 627 -13.73 0.79 -4.83
CA ALA A 627 -12.34 0.98 -5.23
C ALA A 627 -11.63 2.05 -4.39
N GLU A 628 -12.34 3.13 -4.03
CA GLU A 628 -11.80 4.16 -3.14
C GLU A 628 -11.62 3.65 -1.69
N GLN A 629 -12.54 2.81 -1.20
CA GLN A 629 -12.38 2.14 0.10
C GLN A 629 -11.15 1.22 0.11
N TYR A 630 -10.92 0.46 -0.97
CA TYR A 630 -9.74 -0.41 -1.12
C TYR A 630 -8.45 0.41 -1.20
N ARG A 631 -8.46 1.52 -1.94
CA ARG A 631 -7.33 2.45 -2.01
C ARG A 631 -7.01 3.05 -0.64
N ALA A 632 -8.02 3.42 0.13
CA ALA A 632 -7.85 3.97 1.48
C ALA A 632 -7.36 2.93 2.50
N ALA A 633 -7.72 1.66 2.33
CA ALA A 633 -7.25 0.56 3.17
C ALA A 633 -5.77 0.19 2.90
N GLY A 634 -5.31 0.30 1.66
CA GLY A 634 -3.93 0.01 1.26
C GLY A 634 -3.55 -1.48 1.37
N GLY A 635 -2.27 -1.80 1.20
CA GLY A 635 -1.78 -3.19 1.22
C GLY A 635 -2.28 -4.01 0.02
N GLU A 636 -2.51 -5.31 0.21
CA GLU A 636 -2.94 -6.25 -0.85
C GLU A 636 -4.28 -5.87 -1.51
N LEU A 637 -5.11 -5.05 -0.84
CA LEU A 637 -6.37 -4.56 -1.40
C LEU A 637 -6.15 -3.55 -2.55
N PHE A 638 -5.00 -2.89 -2.60
CA PHE A 638 -4.69 -1.94 -3.67
C PHE A 638 -4.57 -2.64 -5.03
N ASP A 639 -3.92 -3.80 -5.06
CA ASP A 639 -3.71 -4.59 -6.28
C ASP A 639 -5.03 -5.18 -6.83
N ARG A 640 -6.09 -5.21 -6.01
CA ARG A 640 -7.43 -5.71 -6.37
C ARG A 640 -8.33 -4.67 -7.02
N ILE A 641 -7.93 -3.39 -7.06
CA ILE A 641 -8.70 -2.34 -7.73
C ILE A 641 -8.87 -2.65 -9.23
N THR A 642 -7.86 -3.25 -9.86
CA THR A 642 -7.92 -3.68 -11.25
C THR A 642 -9.00 -4.76 -11.46
N ASP A 643 -9.12 -5.71 -10.53
CA ASP A 643 -10.16 -6.76 -10.58
C ASP A 643 -11.58 -6.15 -10.48
N LEU A 644 -11.77 -5.13 -9.63
CA LEU A 644 -13.05 -4.41 -9.50
C LEU A 644 -13.42 -3.66 -10.79
N HIS A 645 -12.45 -3.02 -11.44
CA HIS A 645 -12.68 -2.34 -12.72
C HIS A 645 -13.01 -3.32 -13.85
N ASP A 646 -12.37 -4.49 -13.92
CA ASP A 646 -12.73 -5.53 -14.90
C ASP A 646 -14.18 -6.02 -14.70
N VAL A 647 -14.60 -6.22 -13.43
CA VAL A 647 -16.01 -6.53 -13.11
C VAL A 647 -16.96 -5.43 -13.60
N ARG A 648 -16.66 -4.16 -13.30
CA ARG A 648 -17.45 -2.99 -13.75
C ARG A 648 -17.64 -3.01 -15.25
N ASP A 649 -16.55 -3.12 -15.99
CA ASP A 649 -16.55 -2.94 -17.43
C ASP A 649 -17.25 -4.11 -18.13
N ARG A 650 -17.08 -5.35 -17.65
CA ARG A 650 -17.83 -6.51 -18.15
C ARG A 650 -19.33 -6.43 -17.85
N VAL A 651 -19.73 -5.90 -16.70
CA VAL A 651 -21.15 -5.69 -16.38
C VAL A 651 -21.75 -4.63 -17.28
N ILE A 652 -21.07 -3.49 -17.49
CA ILE A 652 -21.56 -2.44 -18.38
C ILE A 652 -21.62 -2.93 -19.83
N ALA A 653 -20.63 -3.68 -20.29
CA ALA A 653 -20.65 -4.29 -21.62
C ALA A 653 -21.89 -5.16 -21.82
N ARG A 654 -22.21 -6.00 -20.83
CA ARG A 654 -23.42 -6.84 -20.82
C ARG A 654 -24.71 -6.02 -20.82
N LEU A 655 -24.77 -4.92 -20.06
CA LEU A 655 -25.94 -4.05 -19.98
C LEU A 655 -26.19 -3.26 -21.28
N THR A 656 -25.12 -2.87 -21.96
CA THR A 656 -25.17 -2.04 -23.17
C THR A 656 -25.12 -2.85 -24.47
N GLY A 657 -24.79 -4.15 -24.40
CA GLY A 657 -24.64 -5.02 -25.55
C GLY A 657 -23.38 -4.76 -26.37
N VAL A 658 -22.40 -4.02 -25.83
CA VAL A 658 -21.09 -3.87 -26.46
C VAL A 658 -20.21 -5.08 -26.15
N GLU A 659 -19.17 -5.27 -26.96
CA GLU A 659 -18.22 -6.36 -26.75
C GLU A 659 -17.49 -6.18 -25.41
N PRO A 660 -17.42 -7.22 -24.55
CA PRO A 660 -16.80 -7.10 -23.24
C PRO A 660 -15.29 -6.89 -23.37
N PRO A 661 -14.67 -6.20 -22.39
CA PRO A 661 -13.21 -6.14 -22.29
C PRO A 661 -12.61 -7.55 -22.24
N GLY A 662 -11.50 -7.75 -22.93
CA GLY A 662 -10.78 -9.02 -22.96
C GLY A 662 -10.03 -9.25 -24.26
N LEU A 663 -9.21 -10.32 -24.27
CA LEU A 663 -8.42 -10.67 -25.45
C LEU A 663 -9.33 -10.89 -26.67
N PRO A 664 -9.02 -10.27 -27.82
CA PRO A 664 -9.80 -10.48 -29.03
C PRO A 664 -9.67 -11.93 -29.49
N GLU A 665 -10.79 -12.59 -29.82
CA GLU A 665 -10.78 -13.94 -30.38
C GLU A 665 -10.20 -13.92 -31.81
N ARG A 666 -8.87 -14.10 -31.92
CA ARG A 666 -8.15 -14.14 -33.21
C ARG A 666 -7.56 -15.51 -33.48
N ARG A 667 -7.77 -15.98 -34.71
CA ARG A 667 -7.17 -17.22 -35.24
C ARG A 667 -5.84 -16.98 -35.97
N GLU A 668 -5.54 -15.74 -36.30
CA GLU A 668 -4.33 -15.33 -37.01
C GLU A 668 -3.32 -14.73 -36.01
N PRO A 669 -2.00 -14.83 -36.27
CA PRO A 669 -0.98 -14.24 -35.41
C PRO A 669 -1.13 -12.73 -35.22
N TYR A 670 -1.01 -12.23 -33.98
CA TYR A 670 -1.17 -10.81 -33.66
C TYR A 670 -0.24 -10.34 -32.53
N VAL A 671 0.03 -9.03 -32.50
CA VAL A 671 0.71 -8.35 -31.39
C VAL A 671 -0.35 -7.75 -30.48
N LEU A 672 -0.37 -8.17 -29.21
CA LEU A 672 -1.31 -7.61 -28.23
C LEU A 672 -0.78 -6.27 -27.73
N VAL A 673 -1.61 -5.24 -27.82
CA VAL A 673 -1.31 -3.91 -27.28
C VAL A 673 -2.33 -3.58 -26.19
N ALA A 674 -1.88 -3.20 -24.99
CA ALA A 674 -2.75 -2.93 -23.85
C ALA A 674 -2.23 -1.77 -22.98
N ASP A 675 -3.07 -1.21 -22.11
CA ASP A 675 -2.58 -0.28 -21.07
C ASP A 675 -1.80 -1.09 -20.00
N ASP A 676 -2.39 -2.20 -19.55
CA ASP A 676 -1.78 -3.28 -18.76
C ASP A 676 -2.57 -4.59 -18.99
N LEU A 677 -2.11 -5.73 -18.45
CA LEU A 677 -2.83 -7.01 -18.49
C LEU A 677 -3.39 -7.39 -17.11
N ALA A 678 -4.72 -7.51 -17.00
CA ALA A 678 -5.33 -8.08 -15.82
C ALA A 678 -5.05 -9.59 -15.71
N PRO A 679 -4.94 -10.18 -14.50
CA PRO A 679 -4.69 -11.61 -14.34
C PRO A 679 -5.67 -12.50 -15.11
N ALA A 680 -6.94 -12.07 -15.20
CA ALA A 680 -7.97 -12.80 -15.95
C ALA A 680 -7.68 -12.85 -17.47
N ASP A 681 -7.06 -11.84 -18.07
CA ASP A 681 -6.79 -11.83 -19.52
C ASP A 681 -5.70 -12.84 -19.89
N THR A 682 -4.77 -13.09 -18.98
CA THR A 682 -3.59 -13.93 -19.19
C THR A 682 -3.95 -15.41 -19.33
N VAL A 683 -5.06 -15.83 -18.73
CA VAL A 683 -5.60 -17.20 -18.83
C VAL A 683 -6.01 -17.53 -20.27
N SER A 684 -6.51 -16.54 -21.01
CA SER A 684 -6.99 -16.72 -22.38
C SER A 684 -5.90 -16.48 -23.43
N LEU A 685 -4.67 -16.16 -23.02
CA LEU A 685 -3.58 -15.79 -23.93
C LEU A 685 -2.90 -17.03 -24.50
N ASP A 686 -3.17 -17.31 -25.78
CA ASP A 686 -2.56 -18.43 -26.51
C ASP A 686 -1.26 -17.98 -27.21
N PRO A 687 -0.07 -18.48 -26.82
CA PRO A 687 1.20 -18.15 -27.47
C PRO A 687 1.32 -18.61 -28.93
N ALA A 688 0.40 -19.44 -29.42
CA ALA A 688 0.34 -19.82 -30.83
C ALA A 688 -0.24 -18.72 -31.73
N THR A 689 -1.07 -17.83 -31.18
CA THR A 689 -1.71 -16.72 -31.90
C THR A 689 -1.26 -15.35 -31.41
N CYS A 690 -1.03 -15.15 -30.11
CA CYS A 690 -0.40 -13.95 -29.59
C CYS A 690 1.12 -14.07 -29.73
N ILE A 691 1.75 -13.24 -30.58
CA ILE A 691 3.18 -13.36 -30.92
C ILE A 691 4.09 -12.31 -30.25
N ALA A 692 3.53 -11.26 -29.66
CA ALA A 692 4.23 -10.30 -28.79
C ALA A 692 3.25 -9.48 -27.93
N LEU A 693 3.79 -8.83 -26.90
CA LEU A 693 3.07 -7.96 -25.98
C LEU A 693 3.66 -6.54 -26.00
N VAL A 694 2.81 -5.52 -26.02
CA VAL A 694 3.20 -4.12 -25.86
C VAL A 694 2.28 -3.45 -24.85
N THR A 695 2.83 -2.81 -23.82
CA THR A 695 2.01 -2.08 -22.84
C THR A 695 2.39 -0.62 -22.67
N GLU A 696 1.40 0.25 -22.41
CA GLU A 696 1.64 1.66 -22.05
C GLU A 696 2.22 1.79 -20.65
N GLY A 697 1.70 1.01 -19.69
CA GLY A 697 2.20 0.90 -18.33
C GLY A 697 3.14 -0.28 -18.11
N GLY A 698 3.61 -0.43 -16.87
CA GLY A 698 4.37 -1.58 -16.42
C GLY A 698 5.89 -1.37 -16.41
N GLY A 699 6.55 -2.03 -15.45
CA GLY A 699 8.00 -2.11 -15.35
C GLY A 699 8.52 -3.51 -15.72
N PRO A 700 9.84 -3.76 -15.61
CA PRO A 700 10.44 -5.07 -15.90
C PRO A 700 9.94 -6.19 -14.99
N THR A 701 9.27 -5.85 -13.90
CA THR A 701 8.65 -6.77 -12.93
C THR A 701 7.13 -6.74 -12.94
N SER A 702 6.53 -6.03 -13.89
CA SER A 702 5.07 -6.05 -14.07
C SER A 702 4.58 -7.47 -14.30
N HIS A 703 3.31 -7.71 -13.95
CA HIS A 703 2.63 -8.98 -14.24
C HIS A 703 2.78 -9.36 -15.72
N THR A 704 2.58 -8.38 -16.61
CA THR A 704 2.82 -8.48 -18.05
C THR A 704 4.24 -8.96 -18.39
N ALA A 705 5.28 -8.39 -17.78
CA ALA A 705 6.67 -8.79 -18.01
C ALA A 705 6.97 -10.22 -17.54
N ILE A 706 6.40 -10.65 -16.41
CA ILE A 706 6.55 -12.03 -15.90
C ILE A 706 5.91 -13.02 -16.88
N ILE A 707 4.67 -12.75 -17.30
CA ILE A 707 3.92 -13.61 -18.22
C ILE A 707 4.57 -13.68 -19.59
N ALA A 708 5.05 -12.54 -20.10
CA ALA A 708 5.82 -12.50 -21.35
C ALA A 708 6.98 -13.49 -21.31
N ARG A 709 7.74 -13.53 -20.21
CA ARG A 709 8.89 -14.42 -20.05
C ARG A 709 8.47 -15.88 -19.87
N GLU A 710 7.45 -16.17 -19.07
CA GLU A 710 6.92 -17.53 -18.88
C GLU A 710 6.44 -18.14 -20.21
N LEU A 711 5.75 -17.34 -21.03
CA LEU A 711 5.26 -17.74 -22.35
C LEU A 711 6.34 -17.60 -23.44
N GLY A 712 7.47 -16.96 -23.12
CA GLY A 712 8.57 -16.64 -24.02
C GLY A 712 8.19 -15.71 -25.17
N LEU A 713 7.18 -14.85 -24.97
CA LEU A 713 6.74 -13.86 -25.92
C LEU A 713 7.64 -12.62 -25.84
N PRO A 714 8.07 -12.05 -26.98
CA PRO A 714 8.67 -10.73 -27.01
C PRO A 714 7.76 -9.70 -26.34
N ALA A 715 8.32 -8.85 -25.49
CA ALA A 715 7.52 -7.83 -24.82
C ALA A 715 8.27 -6.53 -24.57
N VAL A 716 7.54 -5.42 -24.78
CA VAL A 716 7.97 -4.06 -24.47
C VAL A 716 6.93 -3.40 -23.58
N VAL A 717 7.37 -2.79 -22.48
CA VAL A 717 6.49 -2.06 -21.54
C VAL A 717 6.87 -0.58 -21.51
N GLY A 718 5.98 0.29 -21.03
CA GLY A 718 6.24 1.73 -20.96
C GLY A 718 6.18 2.44 -22.31
N VAL A 719 5.39 1.92 -23.26
CA VAL A 719 5.25 2.50 -24.61
C VAL A 719 4.12 3.52 -24.63
N GLU A 720 4.45 4.79 -24.41
CA GLU A 720 3.46 5.87 -24.35
C GLU A 720 2.63 5.94 -25.64
N GLY A 721 1.30 5.88 -25.51
CA GLY A 721 0.38 5.96 -26.64
C GLY A 721 0.22 4.68 -27.46
N ALA A 722 0.72 3.53 -26.98
CA ALA A 722 0.54 2.26 -27.65
C ALA A 722 -0.94 1.92 -27.89
N THR A 723 -1.85 2.17 -26.96
CA THR A 723 -3.28 1.84 -27.14
C THR A 723 -3.98 2.74 -28.15
N ARG A 724 -3.33 3.81 -28.63
CA ARG A 724 -3.79 4.63 -29.76
C ARG A 724 -3.46 4.04 -31.14
N ILE A 725 -2.65 2.98 -31.21
CA ILE A 725 -2.33 2.30 -32.47
C ILE A 725 -3.60 1.61 -32.99
N ALA A 726 -3.98 1.90 -34.24
CA ALA A 726 -5.20 1.33 -34.81
C ALA A 726 -5.10 -0.20 -34.92
N ASP A 727 -6.18 -0.89 -34.54
CA ASP A 727 -6.31 -2.34 -34.69
C ASP A 727 -6.01 -2.78 -36.14
N GLY A 728 -5.28 -3.89 -36.29
CA GLY A 728 -4.82 -4.41 -37.57
C GLY A 728 -3.56 -3.73 -38.14
N THR A 729 -3.06 -2.66 -37.52
CA THR A 729 -1.82 -1.98 -37.96
C THR A 729 -0.62 -2.90 -37.77
N LEU A 730 0.22 -3.03 -38.80
CA LEU A 730 1.48 -3.76 -38.67
C LEU A 730 2.44 -3.01 -37.75
N VAL A 731 2.93 -3.70 -36.73
CA VAL A 731 3.97 -3.19 -35.83
C VAL A 731 5.15 -4.15 -35.78
N LEU A 732 6.35 -3.59 -35.70
CA LEU A 732 7.54 -4.30 -35.28
C LEU A 732 7.69 -4.13 -33.78
N VAL A 733 7.89 -5.23 -33.06
CA VAL A 733 8.19 -5.25 -31.64
C VAL A 733 9.54 -5.92 -31.44
N ASP A 734 10.47 -5.20 -30.84
CA ASP A 734 11.76 -5.72 -30.39
C ASP A 734 11.81 -5.68 -28.87
N GLY A 735 11.49 -6.81 -28.25
CA GLY A 735 11.47 -6.97 -26.80
C GLY A 735 12.85 -7.03 -26.16
N GLU A 736 13.93 -6.98 -26.95
CA GLU A 736 15.31 -6.85 -26.47
C GLU A 736 15.73 -5.38 -26.37
N THR A 737 15.48 -4.59 -27.42
CA THR A 737 15.88 -3.18 -27.46
C THR A 737 14.83 -2.23 -26.87
N GLY A 738 13.59 -2.69 -26.70
CA GLY A 738 12.45 -1.84 -26.35
C GLY A 738 11.88 -1.06 -27.54
N GLU A 739 12.34 -1.34 -28.77
CA GLU A 739 11.88 -0.65 -29.97
C GLU A 739 10.48 -1.15 -30.40
N VAL A 740 9.57 -0.21 -30.62
CA VAL A 740 8.27 -0.46 -31.26
C VAL A 740 8.13 0.46 -32.47
N ILE A 741 8.06 -0.12 -33.67
CA ILE A 741 7.90 0.65 -34.93
C ILE A 741 6.51 0.39 -35.49
N VAL A 742 5.72 1.46 -35.60
CA VAL A 742 4.41 1.43 -36.24
C VAL A 742 4.58 1.56 -37.75
N GLN A 743 3.96 0.66 -38.52
CA GLN A 743 4.07 0.57 -39.98
C GLN A 743 5.53 0.51 -40.47
N PRO A 744 6.30 -0.54 -40.09
CA PRO A 744 7.69 -0.68 -40.51
C PRO A 744 7.81 -0.71 -42.04
N ASP A 745 8.88 -0.14 -42.58
CA ASP A 745 9.12 -0.14 -44.03
C ASP A 745 9.40 -1.56 -44.58
N PRO A 746 9.34 -1.79 -45.90
CA PRO A 746 9.58 -3.11 -46.49
C PRO A 746 10.96 -3.72 -46.18
N GLY A 747 11.98 -2.91 -45.89
CA GLY A 747 13.31 -3.39 -45.51
C GLY A 747 13.32 -3.95 -44.08
N LEU A 748 12.65 -3.28 -43.15
CA LEU A 748 12.43 -3.75 -41.78
C LEU A 748 11.44 -4.93 -41.74
N GLN A 749 10.46 -4.97 -42.65
CA GLN A 749 9.57 -6.12 -42.80
C GLN A 749 10.30 -7.37 -43.27
N ALA A 750 11.33 -7.24 -44.12
CA ALA A 750 12.11 -8.36 -44.62
C ALA A 750 13.04 -8.98 -43.56
N THR A 751 13.43 -8.23 -42.53
CA THR A 751 14.32 -8.69 -41.45
C THR A 751 13.58 -9.30 -40.27
N ALA A 752 12.29 -8.98 -40.09
CA ALA A 752 11.45 -9.55 -39.04
C ALA A 752 10.42 -10.52 -39.66
N THR A 753 10.81 -11.80 -39.71
CA THR A 753 9.93 -12.87 -40.20
C THR A 753 8.83 -13.15 -39.17
N GLY A 754 7.56 -12.94 -39.55
CA GLY A 754 6.36 -12.92 -38.71
C GLY A 754 5.93 -14.23 -38.03
N VAL A 755 6.84 -15.18 -37.83
CA VAL A 755 6.69 -16.29 -36.90
C VAL A 755 8.10 -16.53 -36.38
N ILE A 756 8.32 -16.55 -35.06
CA ILE A 756 9.59 -17.04 -34.52
C ILE A 756 9.72 -18.50 -34.92
N THR A 757 10.30 -18.73 -36.10
CA THR A 757 10.74 -20.04 -36.53
C THR A 757 12.00 -20.26 -35.73
N LEU A 758 11.86 -20.89 -34.56
CA LEU A 758 13.01 -21.25 -33.75
C LEU A 758 13.97 -22.03 -34.66
N PRO A 759 15.25 -21.64 -34.73
CA PRO A 759 16.20 -22.36 -35.55
C PRO A 759 16.21 -23.83 -35.09
N PRO A 760 16.29 -24.80 -36.01
CA PRO A 760 16.34 -26.20 -35.61
C PRO A 760 17.61 -26.43 -34.80
N PHE A 761 17.46 -26.76 -33.53
CA PHE A 761 18.53 -27.19 -32.65
C PHE A 761 18.26 -28.64 -32.23
N ARG A 762 19.26 -29.51 -32.39
CA ARG A 762 19.19 -30.92 -31.96
C ARG A 762 20.26 -31.29 -30.94
N GLY A 763 21.05 -30.31 -30.52
CA GLY A 763 22.24 -30.53 -29.69
C GLY A 763 23.31 -31.42 -30.34
N PRO A 764 24.40 -31.66 -29.62
CA PRO A 764 24.78 -30.97 -28.38
C PRO A 764 25.19 -29.50 -28.65
N GLY A 765 25.09 -28.64 -27.63
CA GLY A 765 25.55 -27.25 -27.74
C GLY A 765 27.07 -27.15 -27.89
N SER A 766 27.55 -26.38 -28.85
CA SER A 766 28.97 -26.10 -29.00
C SER A 766 29.22 -24.81 -29.77
N THR A 767 30.39 -24.21 -29.57
CA THR A 767 30.90 -23.14 -30.45
C THR A 767 31.25 -23.68 -31.84
N ALA A 768 31.45 -22.79 -32.82
CA ALA A 768 31.85 -23.12 -34.18
C ALA A 768 33.19 -23.88 -34.27
N ASP A 769 34.10 -23.65 -33.32
CA ASP A 769 35.38 -24.35 -33.18
C ASP A 769 35.30 -25.62 -32.29
N GLY A 770 34.09 -26.03 -31.90
CA GLY A 770 33.83 -27.30 -31.22
C GLY A 770 33.99 -27.27 -29.70
N HIS A 771 34.10 -26.10 -29.07
CA HIS A 771 34.08 -25.99 -27.61
C HIS A 771 32.70 -26.36 -27.09
N ARG A 772 32.64 -27.38 -26.22
CA ARG A 772 31.38 -27.92 -25.70
C ARG A 772 30.76 -26.99 -24.66
N VAL A 773 29.48 -26.66 -24.82
CA VAL A 773 28.69 -25.89 -23.85
C VAL A 773 27.37 -26.61 -23.64
N VAL A 774 27.09 -27.05 -22.41
CA VAL A 774 25.84 -27.78 -22.12
C VAL A 774 24.67 -26.79 -22.09
N LEU A 775 23.68 -26.98 -22.95
CA LEU A 775 22.46 -26.16 -22.97
C LEU A 775 21.32 -26.89 -22.26
N SER A 776 20.92 -26.37 -21.11
CA SER A 776 19.97 -27.02 -20.20
C SER A 776 18.76 -26.15 -19.91
N ALA A 777 17.72 -26.75 -19.34
CA ALA A 777 16.50 -26.03 -18.99
C ALA A 777 16.46 -25.63 -17.51
N ASN A 778 15.88 -24.47 -17.24
CA ASN A 778 15.35 -24.11 -15.92
C ASN A 778 13.95 -24.73 -15.80
N VAL A 779 13.71 -25.49 -14.73
CA VAL A 779 12.43 -26.16 -14.46
C VAL A 779 11.94 -25.76 -13.08
N GLY A 780 10.71 -25.24 -13.00
CA GLY A 780 10.00 -24.91 -11.77
C GLY A 780 8.87 -25.88 -11.44
N ALA A 781 8.34 -26.61 -12.41
CA ALA A 781 7.27 -27.56 -12.20
C ALA A 781 7.31 -28.72 -13.21
N PRO A 782 6.78 -29.92 -12.88
CA PRO A 782 6.84 -31.08 -13.77
C PRO A 782 6.24 -30.86 -15.17
N ARG A 783 5.21 -30.02 -15.28
CA ARG A 783 4.57 -29.66 -16.57
C ARG A 783 5.51 -29.02 -17.60
N GLU A 784 6.63 -28.43 -17.16
CA GLU A 784 7.60 -27.76 -18.03
C GLU A 784 8.57 -28.75 -18.72
N ILE A 785 8.68 -29.97 -18.18
CA ILE A 785 9.63 -30.99 -18.61
C ILE A 785 9.42 -31.40 -20.06
N ALA A 786 8.17 -31.68 -20.45
CA ALA A 786 7.85 -32.18 -21.79
C ALA A 786 8.33 -31.18 -22.87
N ARG A 787 8.15 -29.88 -22.62
CA ARG A 787 8.61 -28.81 -23.50
C ARG A 787 10.14 -28.71 -23.52
N ALA A 788 10.81 -28.85 -22.38
CA ALA A 788 12.27 -28.84 -22.31
C ALA A 788 12.89 -29.96 -23.14
N VAL A 789 12.35 -31.18 -23.04
CA VAL A 789 12.79 -32.34 -23.84
C VAL A 789 12.54 -32.12 -25.33
N GLU A 790 11.35 -31.64 -25.70
CA GLU A 790 10.98 -31.35 -27.09
C GLU A 790 11.94 -30.32 -27.74
N ARG A 791 12.42 -29.34 -26.95
CA ARG A 791 13.32 -28.27 -27.41
C ARG A 791 14.81 -28.62 -27.36
N GLY A 792 15.14 -29.88 -27.04
CA GLY A 792 16.51 -30.39 -27.10
C GLY A 792 17.39 -30.00 -25.91
N ALA A 793 16.80 -29.77 -24.72
CA ALA A 793 17.57 -29.56 -23.51
C ALA A 793 18.48 -30.76 -23.20
N GLU A 794 19.74 -30.50 -22.89
CA GLU A 794 20.76 -31.51 -22.53
C GLU A 794 20.71 -31.93 -21.05
N GLY A 795 19.62 -31.59 -20.37
CA GLY A 795 19.40 -31.80 -18.94
C GLY A 795 18.70 -30.60 -18.30
N VAL A 796 18.75 -30.54 -16.97
CA VAL A 796 18.19 -29.45 -16.16
C VAL A 796 19.33 -28.80 -15.39
N GLY A 797 19.64 -27.54 -15.68
CA GLY A 797 20.70 -26.80 -15.00
C GLY A 797 20.23 -26.04 -13.77
N LEU A 798 18.91 -25.92 -13.59
CA LEU A 798 18.27 -25.44 -12.38
C LEU A 798 16.88 -26.06 -12.23
N PHE A 799 16.76 -26.98 -11.29
CA PHE A 799 15.47 -27.43 -10.79
C PHE A 799 15.15 -26.67 -9.49
N ARG A 800 14.15 -25.80 -9.57
CA ARG A 800 13.63 -25.02 -8.45
C ARG A 800 12.73 -25.92 -7.61
N THR A 801 13.11 -26.17 -6.35
CA THR A 801 12.38 -27.09 -5.47
C THR A 801 11.18 -26.44 -4.79
N GLU A 802 11.04 -25.12 -4.91
CA GLU A 802 10.03 -24.31 -4.23
C GLU A 802 8.60 -24.78 -4.52
N PHE A 803 8.28 -25.29 -5.71
CA PHE A 803 6.93 -25.80 -6.03
C PHE A 803 6.45 -26.93 -5.11
N CYS A 804 7.37 -27.64 -4.46
CA CYS A 804 7.04 -28.71 -3.53
C CYS A 804 6.73 -28.17 -2.13
N PHE A 805 7.15 -26.94 -1.82
CA PHE A 805 7.06 -26.32 -0.49
C PHE A 805 6.10 -25.11 -0.45
N LEU A 806 6.06 -24.31 -1.52
CA LEU A 806 5.18 -23.15 -1.66
C LEU A 806 3.71 -23.60 -1.70
N ASP A 807 2.82 -22.73 -1.21
CA ASP A 807 1.37 -22.96 -1.11
C ASP A 807 0.97 -24.16 -0.23
N ARG A 808 1.87 -24.62 0.67
CA ARG A 808 1.58 -25.64 1.67
C ARG A 808 1.53 -25.08 3.08
N ALA A 809 0.51 -25.47 3.84
CA ALA A 809 0.42 -25.19 5.27
C ALA A 809 1.49 -25.94 6.07
N ASP A 810 1.78 -27.19 5.69
CA ASP A 810 2.74 -28.07 6.35
C ASP A 810 3.92 -28.40 5.44
N GLU A 811 5.08 -28.64 6.05
CA GLU A 811 6.27 -29.08 5.31
C GLU A 811 6.00 -30.40 4.55
N PRO A 812 6.36 -30.50 3.26
CA PRO A 812 6.20 -31.74 2.52
C PRO A 812 7.02 -32.87 3.15
N SER A 813 6.36 -34.01 3.37
CA SER A 813 7.03 -35.20 3.84
C SER A 813 8.09 -35.67 2.85
N VAL A 814 9.09 -36.39 3.33
CA VAL A 814 10.15 -36.95 2.46
C VAL A 814 9.57 -37.82 1.35
N ALA A 815 8.50 -38.58 1.63
CA ALA A 815 7.85 -39.41 0.61
C ALA A 815 7.21 -38.57 -0.52
N GLU A 816 6.59 -37.45 -0.19
CA GLU A 816 6.02 -36.53 -1.18
C GLU A 816 7.10 -35.85 -2.02
N GLN A 817 8.17 -35.38 -1.37
CA GLN A 817 9.32 -34.81 -2.06
C GLN A 817 9.96 -35.85 -3.00
N VAL A 818 10.15 -37.09 -2.55
CA VAL A 818 10.66 -38.20 -3.38
C VAL A 818 9.79 -38.40 -4.62
N ALA A 819 8.46 -38.47 -4.44
CA ALA A 819 7.54 -38.66 -5.56
C ALA A 819 7.66 -37.52 -6.60
N ALA A 820 7.69 -36.27 -6.14
CA ALA A 820 7.82 -35.10 -7.00
C ALA A 820 9.17 -35.05 -7.72
N TYR A 821 10.28 -35.36 -7.04
CA TYR A 821 11.62 -35.33 -7.64
C TYR A 821 11.82 -36.46 -8.65
N ARG A 822 11.26 -37.65 -8.39
CA ARG A 822 11.33 -38.78 -9.33
C ARG A 822 10.66 -38.49 -10.66
N GLU A 823 9.55 -37.74 -10.68
CA GLU A 823 8.89 -37.32 -11.92
C GLU A 823 9.85 -36.52 -12.81
N VAL A 824 10.65 -35.63 -12.21
CA VAL A 824 11.66 -34.84 -12.94
C VAL A 824 12.83 -35.70 -13.39
N PHE A 825 13.37 -36.53 -12.49
CA PHE A 825 14.56 -37.33 -12.78
C PHE A 825 14.30 -38.40 -13.84
N ALA A 826 13.11 -39.01 -13.84
CA ALA A 826 12.73 -40.03 -14.81
C ALA A 826 12.70 -39.50 -16.26
N ALA A 827 12.47 -38.20 -16.44
CA ALA A 827 12.41 -37.57 -17.76
C ALA A 827 13.78 -37.27 -18.38
N PHE A 828 14.86 -37.29 -17.60
CA PHE A 828 16.22 -36.97 -18.02
C PHE A 828 17.20 -38.12 -17.70
N PRO A 829 16.97 -39.35 -18.24
CA PRO A 829 17.82 -40.50 -17.96
C PRO A 829 19.26 -40.26 -18.45
N ASP A 830 20.25 -40.56 -17.61
CA ASP A 830 21.68 -40.37 -17.87
C ASP A 830 22.10 -38.92 -18.16
N GLN A 831 21.18 -37.95 -18.04
CA GLN A 831 21.43 -36.52 -18.21
C GLN A 831 21.52 -35.82 -16.85
N ARG A 832 22.22 -34.68 -16.81
CA ARG A 832 22.44 -33.91 -15.60
C ARG A 832 21.14 -33.24 -15.14
N VAL A 833 20.79 -33.39 -13.86
CA VAL A 833 19.71 -32.63 -13.20
C VAL A 833 20.27 -31.96 -11.96
N ILE A 834 20.42 -30.63 -12.01
CA ILE A 834 20.94 -29.83 -10.91
C ILE A 834 19.76 -29.33 -10.07
N VAL A 835 19.60 -29.92 -8.88
CA VAL A 835 18.58 -29.55 -7.91
C VAL A 835 19.09 -28.42 -7.04
N ARG A 836 18.36 -27.31 -6.99
CA ARG A 836 18.62 -26.26 -5.99
C ARG A 836 17.85 -26.61 -4.73
N THR A 837 18.53 -26.68 -3.59
CA THR A 837 17.83 -26.77 -2.31
C THR A 837 16.94 -25.55 -2.12
N LEU A 838 16.00 -25.64 -1.18
CA LEU A 838 14.99 -24.63 -0.95
C LEU A 838 15.59 -23.21 -0.82
N ASP A 839 15.17 -22.30 -1.71
CA ASP A 839 15.47 -20.86 -1.65
C ASP A 839 14.23 -20.07 -1.22
N ALA A 840 13.87 -20.27 0.04
CA ALA A 840 12.82 -19.51 0.73
C ALA A 840 13.43 -18.47 1.68
N GLY A 841 12.70 -17.39 1.92
CA GLY A 841 13.06 -16.26 2.76
C GLY A 841 11.81 -15.45 3.10
N SER A 842 11.92 -14.33 3.81
CA SER A 842 10.73 -13.55 4.21
C SER A 842 10.01 -12.90 2.99
N ASP A 843 10.61 -12.94 1.79
CA ASP A 843 10.02 -12.55 0.50
C ASP A 843 9.23 -13.70 -0.17
N LYS A 844 9.44 -14.94 0.28
CA LYS A 844 8.75 -16.17 -0.14
C LYS A 844 8.44 -16.99 1.11
N PRO A 845 7.53 -16.49 1.97
CA PRO A 845 7.31 -17.07 3.28
C PRO A 845 6.81 -18.51 3.14
N LEU A 846 7.38 -19.38 3.97
CA LEU A 846 6.91 -20.74 4.17
C LEU A 846 6.24 -20.78 5.54
N PRO A 847 4.95 -21.11 5.60
CA PRO A 847 4.12 -21.05 6.81
C PRO A 847 4.73 -21.77 8.02
N PHE A 848 5.37 -22.90 7.74
CA PHE A 848 5.94 -23.81 8.72
C PHE A 848 7.39 -23.48 9.12
N PHE A 849 8.03 -22.44 8.54
CA PHE A 849 9.49 -22.31 8.60
C PHE A 849 10.05 -20.88 8.67
N THR A 850 9.54 -19.93 7.87
CA THR A 850 10.17 -18.60 7.72
C THR A 850 9.68 -17.60 8.77
N PRO A 851 10.51 -16.67 9.28
CA PRO A 851 10.02 -15.59 10.15
C PRO A 851 9.09 -14.65 9.38
N ILE A 852 8.02 -14.19 10.03
CA ILE A 852 6.95 -13.40 9.40
C ILE A 852 7.43 -11.97 9.04
N HIS A 853 8.44 -11.44 9.73
CA HIS A 853 8.87 -10.06 9.50
C HIS A 853 10.37 -9.84 9.62
N GLU A 854 10.98 -9.39 8.52
CA GLU A 854 12.34 -8.86 8.47
C GLU A 854 12.31 -7.50 7.74
N PRO A 855 13.04 -6.46 8.20
CA PRO A 855 13.05 -5.16 7.54
C PRO A 855 13.54 -5.19 6.09
N ASN A 856 14.44 -6.14 5.77
CA ASN A 856 14.97 -6.35 4.42
C ASN A 856 15.01 -7.86 4.13
N PRO A 857 13.90 -8.47 3.71
CA PRO A 857 13.79 -9.91 3.46
C PRO A 857 14.88 -10.46 2.54
N VAL A 858 15.18 -9.72 1.47
CA VAL A 858 16.21 -10.08 0.49
C VAL A 858 17.62 -10.09 1.07
N LEU A 859 17.88 -9.44 2.20
CA LEU A 859 19.19 -9.45 2.89
C LEU A 859 19.19 -10.34 4.15
N GLY A 860 18.07 -10.99 4.47
CA GLY A 860 17.84 -11.68 5.74
C GLY A 860 18.03 -13.21 5.71
N LEU A 861 17.22 -13.93 6.47
CA LEU A 861 17.26 -15.39 6.61
C LEU A 861 16.63 -16.06 5.38
N ARG A 862 17.42 -16.14 4.30
CA ARG A 862 17.04 -16.74 3.01
C ARG A 862 17.99 -17.85 2.57
N GLY A 863 17.47 -18.81 1.81
CA GLY A 863 18.26 -19.86 1.16
C GLY A 863 18.91 -20.80 2.17
N VAL A 864 20.22 -21.10 2.00
CA VAL A 864 20.95 -22.00 2.92
C VAL A 864 20.91 -21.55 4.38
N ARG A 865 20.75 -20.25 4.63
CA ARG A 865 20.75 -19.67 5.99
C ARG A 865 19.50 -20.03 6.77
N THR A 866 18.43 -20.45 6.10
CA THR A 866 17.23 -20.92 6.78
C THR A 866 17.49 -22.16 7.65
N ALA A 867 18.51 -22.96 7.30
CA ALA A 867 18.98 -24.07 8.13
C ALA A 867 19.57 -23.64 9.48
N ILE A 868 19.87 -22.34 9.69
CA ILE A 868 20.25 -21.81 11.01
C ILE A 868 19.08 -21.95 11.99
N ARG A 869 17.84 -21.78 11.51
CA ARG A 869 16.64 -21.85 12.34
C ARG A 869 16.19 -23.29 12.54
N ASP A 870 16.04 -24.04 11.44
CA ASP A 870 15.72 -25.46 11.51
C ASP A 870 16.60 -26.26 10.52
N PRO A 871 17.69 -26.87 11.01
CA PRO A 871 18.57 -27.72 10.23
C PRO A 871 17.88 -28.93 9.61
N LEU A 872 16.77 -29.40 10.20
CA LEU A 872 16.11 -30.65 9.79
C LEU A 872 15.39 -30.52 8.45
N VAL A 873 14.99 -29.32 8.04
CA VAL A 873 14.36 -29.11 6.71
C VAL A 873 15.36 -29.44 5.60
N LEU A 874 16.58 -28.90 5.70
CA LEU A 874 17.64 -29.20 4.74
C LEU A 874 18.01 -30.69 4.75
N GLU A 875 18.13 -31.30 5.93
CA GLU A 875 18.45 -32.72 6.05
C GLU A 875 17.37 -33.63 5.43
N ARG A 876 16.09 -33.33 5.68
CA ARG A 876 14.96 -34.05 5.08
C ARG A 876 14.90 -33.88 3.57
N GLN A 877 15.16 -32.67 3.08
CA GLN A 877 15.22 -32.40 1.64
C GLN A 877 16.37 -33.15 0.97
N LEU A 878 17.57 -33.10 1.54
CA LEU A 878 18.74 -33.82 1.01
C LEU A 878 18.49 -35.34 0.98
N ARG A 879 17.87 -35.89 2.04
CA ARG A 879 17.44 -37.30 2.07
C ARG A 879 16.45 -37.61 0.94
N ALA A 880 15.42 -36.78 0.75
CA ALA A 880 14.44 -36.97 -0.31
C ALA A 880 15.08 -36.94 -1.71
N ILE A 881 15.99 -36.01 -1.95
CA ILE A 881 16.72 -35.93 -3.22
C ILE A 881 17.58 -37.19 -3.44
N ALA A 882 18.30 -37.65 -2.41
CA ALA A 882 19.14 -38.83 -2.51
C ALA A 882 18.32 -40.11 -2.75
N GLU A 883 17.20 -40.29 -2.06
CA GLU A 883 16.27 -41.41 -2.27
C GLU A 883 15.67 -41.39 -3.68
N ALA A 884 15.24 -40.23 -4.17
CA ALA A 884 14.73 -40.09 -5.53
C ALA A 884 15.83 -40.34 -6.58
N ALA A 885 17.05 -39.85 -6.36
CA ALA A 885 18.19 -40.05 -7.24
C ALA A 885 18.59 -41.52 -7.33
N ALA A 886 18.54 -42.27 -6.21
CA ALA A 886 18.83 -43.70 -6.19
C ALA A 886 17.77 -44.55 -6.91
N ALA A 887 16.52 -44.04 -6.99
CA ALA A 887 15.42 -44.72 -7.66
C ALA A 887 15.38 -44.50 -9.18
N GLU A 888 16.10 -43.49 -9.70
CA GLU A 888 16.07 -43.08 -11.11
C GLU A 888 17.48 -43.10 -11.73
N ARG A 889 17.56 -42.85 -13.05
CA ARG A 889 18.81 -42.92 -13.82
C ARG A 889 19.45 -41.56 -14.14
N ALA A 890 18.87 -40.46 -13.69
CA ALA A 890 19.44 -39.13 -13.92
C ALA A 890 20.78 -38.96 -13.19
N ASP A 891 21.69 -38.17 -13.77
CA ASP A 891 22.87 -37.70 -13.03
C ASP A 891 22.48 -36.51 -12.15
N VAL A 892 22.03 -36.81 -10.95
CA VAL A 892 21.54 -35.80 -10.00
C VAL A 892 22.71 -35.11 -9.30
N ALA A 893 22.68 -33.78 -9.34
CA ALA A 893 23.57 -32.91 -8.59
C ALA A 893 22.76 -31.96 -7.73
N VAL A 894 23.33 -31.49 -6.61
CA VAL A 894 22.62 -30.60 -5.69
C VAL A 894 23.44 -29.36 -5.41
N MET A 895 22.79 -28.20 -5.34
CA MET A 895 23.43 -26.94 -4.97
C MET A 895 22.64 -26.15 -3.93
N ALA A 896 23.36 -25.42 -3.09
CA ALA A 896 22.78 -24.50 -2.12
C ALA A 896 22.70 -23.06 -2.65
N PRO A 897 21.57 -22.35 -2.44
CA PRO A 897 21.43 -20.92 -2.70
C PRO A 897 22.01 -20.06 -1.56
N MET A 898 22.24 -18.77 -1.83
CA MET A 898 22.60 -17.72 -0.86
C MET A 898 23.92 -17.91 -0.10
N ILE A 899 24.84 -18.70 -0.67
CA ILE A 899 26.18 -18.88 -0.12
C ILE A 899 26.94 -17.55 -0.14
N ALA A 900 27.57 -17.21 0.99
CA ALA A 900 28.43 -16.04 1.12
C ALA A 900 29.85 -16.38 1.56
N THR A 901 30.05 -17.52 2.22
CA THR A 901 31.33 -17.89 2.84
C THR A 901 31.77 -19.32 2.51
N LEU A 902 33.09 -19.54 2.61
CA LEU A 902 33.68 -20.89 2.52
C LEU A 902 33.19 -21.84 3.62
N ALA A 903 32.88 -21.32 4.80
CA ALA A 903 32.39 -22.13 5.92
C ALA A 903 31.01 -22.72 5.60
N GLU A 904 30.06 -21.90 5.16
CA GLU A 904 28.73 -22.35 4.69
C GLU A 904 28.87 -23.37 3.55
N THR A 905 29.80 -23.13 2.62
CA THR A 905 30.06 -24.02 1.48
C THR A 905 30.52 -25.40 1.95
N ARG A 906 31.50 -25.47 2.87
CA ARG A 906 32.01 -26.73 3.41
C ARG A 906 30.98 -27.48 4.21
N GLU A 907 30.20 -26.77 5.03
CA GLU A 907 29.14 -27.37 5.83
C GLU A 907 28.05 -27.99 4.96
N PHE A 908 27.55 -27.24 3.97
CA PHE A 908 26.57 -27.75 3.02
C PHE A 908 27.12 -28.97 2.25
N ALA A 909 28.35 -28.87 1.74
CA ALA A 909 28.97 -29.95 0.99
C ALA A 909 29.16 -31.22 1.82
N ALA A 910 29.48 -31.10 3.11
CA ALA A 910 29.55 -32.23 4.03
C ALA A 910 28.17 -32.89 4.19
N ARG A 911 27.13 -32.11 4.53
CA ARG A 911 25.76 -32.61 4.74
C ARG A 911 25.19 -33.30 3.49
N ALA A 912 25.38 -32.70 2.31
CA ALA A 912 24.91 -33.28 1.06
C ALA A 912 25.60 -34.61 0.73
N ARG A 913 26.92 -34.70 0.94
CA ARG A 913 27.68 -35.94 0.74
C ARG A 913 27.30 -37.01 1.77
N GLU A 914 27.06 -36.64 3.03
CA GLU A 914 26.56 -37.55 4.07
C GLU A 914 25.18 -38.13 3.74
N ALA A 915 24.31 -37.35 3.09
CA ALA A 915 23.02 -37.82 2.59
C ALA A 915 23.12 -38.75 1.36
N GLY A 916 24.31 -38.93 0.78
CA GLY A 916 24.54 -39.80 -0.39
C GLY A 916 24.54 -39.09 -1.74
N ILE A 917 24.53 -37.75 -1.78
CA ILE A 917 24.65 -36.98 -3.02
C ILE A 917 26.09 -37.03 -3.53
N ARG A 918 26.27 -37.47 -4.78
CA ARG A 918 27.61 -37.65 -5.38
C ARG A 918 28.22 -36.37 -5.91
N SER A 919 27.40 -35.45 -6.41
CA SER A 919 27.87 -34.20 -7.01
C SER A 919 27.20 -33.01 -6.34
N VAL A 920 28.03 -32.18 -5.71
CA VAL A 920 27.60 -31.06 -4.88
C VAL A 920 28.21 -29.77 -5.40
N GLY A 921 27.39 -28.75 -5.55
CA GLY A 921 27.79 -27.42 -5.99
C GLY A 921 27.23 -26.34 -5.08
N VAL A 922 27.48 -25.08 -5.45
CA VAL A 922 26.87 -23.92 -4.81
C VAL A 922 26.45 -22.89 -5.84
N MET A 923 25.40 -22.14 -5.51
CA MET A 923 24.98 -21.00 -6.30
C MET A 923 25.81 -19.77 -5.93
N LEU A 924 26.44 -19.16 -6.92
CA LEU A 924 27.23 -17.94 -6.82
C LEU A 924 26.32 -16.77 -7.15
N GLU A 925 25.64 -16.29 -6.13
CA GLU A 925 24.66 -15.21 -6.27
C GLU A 925 24.85 -14.09 -5.26
N THR A 926 25.91 -14.15 -4.43
CA THR A 926 26.31 -13.05 -3.56
C THR A 926 27.68 -12.49 -4.00
N PRO A 927 27.91 -11.16 -3.90
CA PRO A 927 29.20 -10.58 -4.23
C PRO A 927 30.34 -11.16 -3.39
N ALA A 928 30.08 -11.49 -2.12
CA ALA A 928 31.06 -12.11 -1.23
C ALA A 928 31.57 -13.46 -1.76
N ALA A 929 30.65 -14.32 -2.21
CA ALA A 929 31.02 -15.61 -2.79
C ALA A 929 31.70 -15.45 -4.16
N ALA A 930 31.31 -14.46 -4.96
CA ALA A 930 31.98 -14.16 -6.23
C ALA A 930 33.45 -13.73 -6.02
N LEU A 931 33.69 -12.83 -5.06
CA LEU A 931 35.03 -12.35 -4.71
C LEU A 931 35.94 -13.43 -4.11
N THR A 932 35.35 -14.49 -3.53
CA THR A 932 36.07 -15.62 -2.91
C THR A 932 35.89 -16.93 -3.68
N ALA A 933 35.54 -16.84 -4.97
CA ALA A 933 35.20 -18.01 -5.77
C ALA A 933 36.33 -19.04 -5.86
N ILE A 934 37.60 -18.59 -5.83
CA ILE A 934 38.77 -19.48 -5.89
C ILE A 934 38.86 -20.37 -4.65
N GLU A 935 38.54 -19.86 -3.47
CA GLU A 935 38.49 -20.66 -2.24
C GLU A 935 37.33 -21.67 -2.26
N LEU A 936 36.19 -21.27 -2.84
CA LEU A 936 34.98 -22.09 -2.94
C LEU A 936 35.15 -23.29 -3.87
N CYS A 937 35.83 -23.10 -5.02
CA CYS A 937 36.10 -24.15 -6.00
C CYS A 937 36.72 -25.42 -5.38
N GLY A 938 37.57 -25.28 -4.35
CA GLY A 938 38.20 -26.43 -3.68
C GLY A 938 37.29 -27.25 -2.75
N ALA A 939 36.06 -26.78 -2.47
CA ALA A 939 35.14 -27.44 -1.55
C ALA A 939 34.00 -28.21 -2.25
N VAL A 940 33.72 -27.87 -3.52
CA VAL A 940 32.57 -28.35 -4.30
C VAL A 940 32.98 -28.85 -5.68
N ASP A 941 32.07 -29.54 -6.36
CA ASP A 941 32.33 -30.18 -7.66
C ASP A 941 31.92 -29.29 -8.86
N PHE A 942 31.11 -28.25 -8.63
CA PHE A 942 30.71 -27.27 -9.64
C PHE A 942 30.20 -25.97 -9.00
N LEU A 943 30.17 -24.90 -9.78
CA LEU A 943 29.55 -23.62 -9.43
C LEU A 943 28.39 -23.32 -10.38
N SER A 944 27.36 -22.61 -9.91
CA SER A 944 26.30 -22.08 -10.78
C SER A 944 26.04 -20.61 -10.46
N VAL A 945 26.20 -19.71 -11.41
CA VAL A 945 25.96 -18.27 -11.18
C VAL A 945 24.47 -17.95 -11.29
N GLY A 946 23.90 -17.42 -10.21
CA GLY A 946 22.56 -16.87 -10.17
C GLY A 946 22.58 -15.38 -10.50
N THR A 947 22.53 -15.02 -11.79
CA THR A 947 22.72 -13.62 -12.22
C THR A 947 21.68 -12.65 -11.67
N ASN A 948 20.47 -13.11 -11.38
CA ASN A 948 19.38 -12.26 -10.91
C ASN A 948 19.70 -11.69 -9.52
N ASP A 949 20.01 -12.56 -8.56
CA ASP A 949 20.36 -12.18 -7.20
C ASP A 949 21.78 -11.55 -7.16
N LEU A 950 22.73 -12.05 -7.95
CA LEU A 950 24.06 -11.44 -8.05
C LEU A 950 23.99 -9.98 -8.54
N SER A 951 23.16 -9.69 -9.54
CA SER A 951 22.93 -8.34 -10.04
C SER A 951 22.34 -7.46 -8.95
N GLN A 952 21.25 -7.90 -8.31
CA GLN A 952 20.58 -7.19 -7.24
C GLN A 952 21.53 -6.78 -6.11
N TYR A 953 22.35 -7.71 -5.61
CA TYR A 953 23.27 -7.42 -4.50
C TYR A 953 24.52 -6.65 -4.94
N THR A 954 25.01 -6.85 -6.17
CA THR A 954 26.15 -6.09 -6.70
C THR A 954 25.76 -4.63 -6.94
N MET A 955 24.56 -4.39 -7.44
CA MET A 955 24.05 -3.06 -7.76
C MET A 955 23.31 -2.39 -6.60
N ALA A 956 23.08 -3.12 -5.51
CA ALA A 956 22.24 -2.70 -4.38
C ALA A 956 20.86 -2.19 -4.82
N ALA A 957 20.28 -2.86 -5.82
CA ALA A 957 19.05 -2.46 -6.46
C ALA A 957 18.04 -3.60 -6.40
N ASP A 958 16.95 -3.41 -5.65
CA ASP A 958 15.85 -4.35 -5.63
C ASP A 958 15.23 -4.44 -7.03
N ARG A 959 15.23 -5.65 -7.61
CA ARG A 959 14.64 -5.90 -8.92
C ARG A 959 13.16 -5.56 -8.98
N MET A 960 12.43 -5.64 -7.86
CA MET A 960 11.01 -5.29 -7.78
C MET A 960 10.76 -3.77 -7.87
N SER A 961 11.79 -2.94 -7.68
CA SER A 961 11.69 -1.49 -7.76
C SER A 961 11.78 -1.00 -9.20
N ALA A 962 10.64 -0.56 -9.77
CA ALA A 962 10.59 0.01 -11.11
C ALA A 962 11.52 1.22 -11.29
N ALA A 963 11.68 2.04 -10.24
CA ALA A 963 12.58 3.21 -10.25
C ALA A 963 14.06 2.83 -10.39
N LEU A 964 14.43 1.59 -10.04
CA LEU A 964 15.79 1.07 -10.11
C LEU A 964 16.01 0.13 -11.32
N ALA A 965 15.02 -0.01 -12.20
CA ALA A 965 15.09 -0.88 -13.38
C ALA A 965 16.37 -0.71 -14.23
N PRO A 966 16.90 0.52 -14.49
CA PRO A 966 18.14 0.68 -15.25
C PRO A 966 19.37 0.01 -14.60
N LEU A 967 19.37 -0.16 -13.27
CA LEU A 967 20.44 -0.84 -12.54
C LEU A 967 20.33 -2.36 -12.63
N ALA A 968 19.17 -2.91 -12.98
CA ALA A 968 18.94 -4.35 -13.10
C ALA A 968 19.37 -4.95 -14.45
N ASP A 969 19.93 -4.15 -15.36
CA ASP A 969 20.40 -4.61 -16.67
C ASP A 969 21.53 -5.67 -16.53
N PRO A 970 21.40 -6.89 -17.10
CA PRO A 970 22.44 -7.91 -16.99
C PRO A 970 23.77 -7.51 -17.67
N TRP A 971 23.75 -6.51 -18.56
CA TRP A 971 24.95 -5.97 -19.22
C TRP A 971 25.71 -4.94 -18.38
N GLN A 972 25.31 -4.72 -17.11
CA GLN A 972 26.06 -3.87 -16.20
C GLN A 972 27.53 -4.31 -16.09
N PRO A 973 28.51 -3.40 -16.32
CA PRO A 973 29.93 -3.75 -16.28
C PRO A 973 30.38 -4.34 -14.94
N ALA A 974 29.76 -3.90 -13.82
CA ALA A 974 30.04 -4.45 -12.49
C ALA A 974 29.66 -5.94 -12.40
N LEU A 975 28.50 -6.33 -12.91
CA LEU A 975 28.05 -7.72 -12.93
C LEU A 975 28.94 -8.58 -13.83
N LEU A 976 29.24 -8.12 -15.05
CA LEU A 976 30.14 -8.81 -15.97
C LEU A 976 31.52 -9.08 -15.34
N ARG A 977 32.06 -8.11 -14.60
CA ARG A 977 33.33 -8.27 -13.88
C ARG A 977 33.23 -9.25 -12.72
N MET A 978 32.11 -9.30 -12.01
CA MET A 978 31.89 -10.32 -10.98
C MET A 978 31.86 -11.72 -11.59
N ILE A 979 31.15 -11.90 -12.69
CA ILE A 979 31.11 -13.18 -13.42
C ILE A 979 32.51 -13.56 -13.92
N ARG A 980 33.29 -12.59 -14.42
CA ARG A 980 34.68 -12.81 -14.84
C ARG A 980 35.55 -13.34 -13.69
N ILE A 981 35.44 -12.78 -12.49
CA ILE A 981 36.21 -13.24 -11.32
C ILE A 981 35.88 -14.72 -11.02
N VAL A 982 34.60 -15.08 -11.05
CA VAL A 982 34.16 -16.48 -10.84
C VAL A 982 34.69 -17.38 -11.95
N GLY A 983 34.61 -16.94 -13.21
CA GLY A 983 35.10 -17.66 -14.37
C GLY A 983 36.61 -17.91 -14.36
N GLU A 984 37.40 -16.89 -14.01
CA GLU A 984 38.85 -17.02 -13.85
C GLU A 984 39.21 -18.01 -12.73
N ALA A 985 38.47 -17.99 -11.62
CA ALA A 985 38.65 -18.94 -10.52
C ALA A 985 38.27 -20.38 -10.93
N ALA A 986 37.16 -20.54 -11.65
CA ALA A 986 36.69 -21.82 -12.18
C ALA A 986 37.70 -22.40 -13.18
N GLU A 987 38.21 -21.59 -14.12
CA GLU A 987 39.24 -22.01 -15.08
C GLU A 987 40.55 -22.37 -14.39
N ALA A 988 41.02 -21.56 -13.44
CA ALA A 988 42.26 -21.81 -12.70
C ALA A 988 42.25 -23.12 -11.90
N THR A 989 41.07 -23.56 -11.44
CA THR A 989 40.91 -24.78 -10.63
C THR A 989 40.39 -25.97 -11.42
N GLY A 990 39.91 -25.76 -12.65
CA GLY A 990 39.22 -26.77 -13.44
C GLY A 990 37.80 -27.09 -12.94
N THR A 991 37.22 -26.25 -12.08
CA THR A 991 35.86 -26.43 -11.56
C THR A 991 34.85 -25.97 -12.61
N PRO A 992 33.88 -26.81 -13.04
CA PRO A 992 32.86 -26.38 -13.99
C PRO A 992 31.99 -25.23 -13.44
N MET A 993 31.76 -24.20 -14.26
CA MET A 993 30.87 -23.09 -13.95
C MET A 993 29.65 -23.08 -14.90
N GLY A 994 28.46 -23.19 -14.33
CA GLY A 994 27.19 -22.97 -15.02
C GLY A 994 26.60 -21.59 -14.76
N LEU A 995 25.60 -21.20 -15.55
CA LEU A 995 24.74 -20.04 -15.26
C LEU A 995 23.27 -20.45 -15.40
N CYS A 996 22.44 -20.05 -14.43
CA CYS A 996 21.02 -20.40 -14.40
C CYS A 996 20.07 -19.20 -14.31
N GLY A 997 20.60 -17.98 -14.44
CA GLY A 997 19.77 -16.77 -14.49
C GLY A 997 19.17 -16.52 -15.87
N GLU A 998 18.16 -15.65 -15.92
CA GLU A 998 17.41 -15.36 -17.16
C GLU A 998 18.28 -14.75 -18.26
N ALA A 999 19.37 -14.07 -17.88
CA ALA A 999 20.32 -13.49 -18.81
C ALA A 999 20.95 -14.51 -19.77
N ALA A 1000 20.99 -15.80 -19.41
CA ALA A 1000 21.49 -16.86 -20.28
C ALA A 1000 20.58 -17.13 -21.52
N ALA A 1001 19.36 -16.59 -21.54
CA ALA A 1001 18.43 -16.72 -22.66
C ALA A 1001 18.73 -15.76 -23.83
N ASP A 1002 19.53 -14.71 -23.61
CA ASP A 1002 20.01 -13.80 -24.65
C ASP A 1002 21.16 -14.46 -25.43
N PRO A 1003 21.04 -14.63 -26.77
CA PRO A 1003 22.06 -15.32 -27.56
C PRO A 1003 23.44 -14.64 -27.60
N ASP A 1004 23.50 -13.31 -27.63
CA ASP A 1004 24.77 -12.57 -27.64
C ASP A 1004 25.40 -12.57 -26.25
N PHE A 1005 24.58 -12.37 -25.21
CA PHE A 1005 25.05 -12.45 -23.84
C PHE A 1005 25.51 -13.87 -23.49
N ALA A 1006 24.82 -14.92 -23.96
CA ALA A 1006 25.24 -16.30 -23.79
C ALA A 1006 26.65 -16.56 -24.35
N ALA A 1007 26.98 -15.99 -25.53
CA ALA A 1007 28.33 -16.07 -26.08
C ALA A 1007 29.35 -15.31 -25.20
N VAL A 1008 28.98 -14.14 -24.67
CA VAL A 1008 29.80 -13.41 -23.69
C VAL A 1008 30.04 -14.25 -22.43
N LEU A 1009 29.01 -14.90 -21.88
CA LEU A 1009 29.10 -15.75 -20.70
C LEU A 1009 30.03 -16.96 -20.93
N VAL A 1010 29.97 -17.59 -22.11
CA VAL A 1010 30.94 -18.64 -22.51
C VAL A 1010 32.35 -18.08 -22.56
N GLY A 1011 32.53 -16.87 -23.09
CA GLY A 1011 33.80 -16.15 -23.08
C GLY A 1011 34.33 -15.83 -21.67
N LEU A 1012 33.43 -15.67 -20.70
CA LEU A 1012 33.73 -15.51 -19.28
C LEU A 1012 33.98 -16.85 -18.55
N GLY A 1013 33.98 -17.99 -19.26
CA GLY A 1013 34.33 -19.30 -18.69
C GLY A 1013 33.14 -20.21 -18.38
N ALA A 1014 31.93 -19.88 -18.82
CA ALA A 1014 30.77 -20.73 -18.63
C ALA A 1014 30.88 -22.04 -19.44
N THR A 1015 30.71 -23.18 -18.77
CA THR A 1015 30.68 -24.51 -19.40
C THR A 1015 29.26 -25.06 -19.59
N SER A 1016 28.28 -24.44 -18.93
CA SER A 1016 26.86 -24.75 -19.09
C SER A 1016 25.99 -23.51 -18.95
N LEU A 1017 24.90 -23.48 -19.69
CA LEU A 1017 23.90 -22.41 -19.67
C LEU A 1017 22.52 -23.03 -19.44
N SER A 1018 21.78 -22.51 -18.47
CA SER A 1018 20.45 -22.97 -18.10
C SER A 1018 19.46 -21.83 -18.22
N MET A 1019 18.40 -22.06 -18.99
CA MET A 1019 17.47 -21.01 -19.44
C MET A 1019 16.05 -21.58 -19.65
N VAL A 1020 15.10 -20.72 -19.99
CA VAL A 1020 13.76 -21.17 -20.39
C VAL A 1020 13.84 -22.01 -21.67
N ALA A 1021 13.05 -23.09 -21.76
CA ALA A 1021 13.15 -24.08 -22.85
C ALA A 1021 13.03 -23.48 -24.26
N ARG A 1022 12.28 -22.38 -24.42
CA ARG A 1022 12.10 -21.69 -25.71
C ARG A 1022 13.39 -21.02 -26.23
N ALA A 1023 14.31 -20.62 -25.34
CA ALA A 1023 15.53 -19.91 -25.70
C ALA A 1023 16.65 -20.85 -26.19
N ILE A 1024 16.61 -22.12 -25.78
CA ILE A 1024 17.65 -23.13 -26.08
C ILE A 1024 18.00 -23.18 -27.57
N PRO A 1025 17.05 -23.24 -28.52
CA PRO A 1025 17.41 -23.33 -29.93
C PRO A 1025 18.12 -22.10 -30.46
N THR A 1026 17.70 -20.90 -30.04
CA THR A 1026 18.28 -19.64 -30.49
C THR A 1026 19.69 -19.45 -29.94
N VAL A 1027 19.91 -19.75 -28.66
CA VAL A 1027 21.24 -19.71 -28.04
C VAL A 1027 22.16 -20.77 -28.68
N GLY A 1028 21.66 -21.99 -28.88
CA GLY A 1028 22.42 -23.05 -29.55
C GLY A 1028 22.85 -22.68 -30.97
N ALA A 1029 21.96 -22.04 -31.74
CA ALA A 1029 22.28 -21.54 -33.07
C ALA A 1029 23.32 -20.41 -33.06
N ARG A 1030 23.23 -19.47 -32.10
CA ARG A 1030 24.21 -18.38 -31.98
C ARG A 1030 25.59 -18.91 -31.62
N LEU A 1031 25.69 -19.80 -30.63
CA LEU A 1031 26.96 -20.43 -30.24
C LEU A 1031 27.57 -21.20 -31.41
N ALA A 1032 26.78 -21.97 -32.17
CA ALA A 1032 27.27 -22.69 -33.34
C ALA A 1032 27.85 -21.79 -34.46
N GLY A 1033 27.52 -20.50 -34.44
CA GLY A 1033 28.03 -19.50 -35.39
C GLY A 1033 29.28 -18.75 -34.95
N VAL A 1034 29.73 -18.88 -33.70
CA VAL A 1034 30.87 -18.12 -33.14
C VAL A 1034 31.92 -19.05 -32.53
N THR A 1035 33.19 -18.65 -32.57
CA THR A 1035 34.30 -19.39 -31.94
C THR A 1035 34.48 -19.03 -30.47
N LEU A 1036 35.15 -19.88 -29.69
CA LEU A 1036 35.49 -19.56 -28.29
C LEU A 1036 36.36 -18.30 -28.19
N THR A 1037 37.26 -18.07 -29.16
CA THR A 1037 38.07 -16.84 -29.21
C THR A 1037 37.19 -15.59 -29.36
N GLN A 1038 36.22 -15.61 -30.27
CA GLN A 1038 35.26 -14.49 -30.42
C GLN A 1038 34.44 -14.26 -29.15
N CYS A 1039 34.04 -15.34 -28.48
CA CYS A 1039 33.34 -15.26 -27.19
C CYS A 1039 34.21 -14.54 -26.14
N ARG A 1040 35.50 -14.91 -26.04
CA ARG A 1040 36.47 -14.29 -25.11
C ARG A 1040 36.74 -12.82 -25.45
N ASP A 1041 36.86 -12.49 -26.73
CA ASP A 1041 37.04 -11.11 -27.19
C ASP A 1041 35.81 -10.26 -26.85
N ALA A 1042 34.61 -10.78 -27.09
CA ALA A 1042 33.35 -10.13 -26.72
C ALA A 1042 33.24 -9.93 -25.21
N ALA A 1043 33.62 -10.92 -24.41
CA ALA A 1043 33.65 -10.83 -22.95
C ALA A 1043 34.63 -9.77 -22.44
N ALA A 1044 35.84 -9.72 -23.00
CA ALA A 1044 36.83 -8.71 -22.66
C ALA A 1044 36.36 -7.30 -23.01
N ALA A 1045 35.77 -7.13 -24.20
CA ALA A 1045 35.24 -5.84 -24.66
C ALA A 1045 34.04 -5.37 -23.82
N SER A 1046 33.14 -6.29 -23.47
CA SER A 1046 31.97 -5.99 -22.62
C SER A 1046 32.38 -5.58 -21.20
N CYS A 1047 33.35 -6.29 -20.59
CA CYS A 1047 33.89 -5.94 -19.27
C CYS A 1047 34.59 -4.56 -19.24
N ALA A 1048 35.15 -4.13 -20.37
CA ALA A 1048 35.84 -2.86 -20.53
C ALA A 1048 34.91 -1.68 -20.84
N ALA A 1049 33.66 -1.95 -21.22
CA ALA A 1049 32.69 -0.92 -21.54
C ALA A 1049 32.29 -0.08 -20.31
N PRO A 1050 31.97 1.21 -20.49
CA PRO A 1050 31.60 2.10 -19.40
C PRO A 1050 30.16 1.92 -18.90
N ASP A 1051 29.27 1.35 -19.72
CA ASP A 1051 27.84 1.22 -19.45
C ASP A 1051 27.23 0.03 -20.22
N PRO A 1052 25.98 -0.40 -19.89
CA PRO A 1052 25.33 -1.55 -20.53
C PRO A 1052 25.12 -1.44 -22.04
N LEU A 1053 24.85 -0.24 -22.57
CA LEU A 1053 24.61 -0.03 -24.00
C LEU A 1053 25.92 -0.21 -24.78
N ALA A 1054 26.99 0.40 -24.28
CA ALA A 1054 28.33 0.22 -24.83
C ALA A 1054 28.81 -1.24 -24.74
N ALA A 1055 28.47 -1.95 -23.66
CA ALA A 1055 28.82 -3.36 -23.49
C ALA A 1055 28.17 -4.24 -24.58
N ARG A 1056 26.86 -4.07 -24.83
CA ARG A 1056 26.14 -4.78 -25.91
C ARG A 1056 26.74 -4.50 -27.28
N ALA A 1057 26.98 -3.22 -27.58
CA ALA A 1057 27.55 -2.81 -28.86
C ALA A 1057 28.94 -3.41 -29.07
N ALA A 1058 29.77 -3.42 -28.03
CA ALA A 1058 31.11 -4.00 -28.06
C ALA A 1058 31.08 -5.52 -28.24
N ALA A 1059 30.18 -6.23 -27.56
CA ALA A 1059 29.99 -7.66 -27.75
C ALA A 1059 29.59 -8.01 -29.18
N ARG A 1060 28.56 -7.34 -29.72
CA ARG A 1060 28.09 -7.56 -31.10
C ARG A 1060 29.19 -7.30 -32.12
N ALA A 1061 29.98 -6.24 -31.94
CA ALA A 1061 31.11 -5.96 -32.81
C ALA A 1061 32.18 -7.06 -32.79
N ALA A 1062 32.42 -7.69 -31.64
CA ALA A 1062 33.40 -8.77 -31.49
C ALA A 1062 32.89 -10.15 -31.97
N LEU A 1063 31.59 -10.42 -31.81
CA LEU A 1063 30.96 -11.66 -32.25
C LEU A 1063 30.74 -11.70 -33.77
N GLY A 1064 30.61 -10.53 -34.41
CA GLY A 1064 30.14 -10.41 -35.80
C GLY A 1064 28.67 -10.80 -35.94
#